data_AF-C9ZLY6-F1
#
_entry.id   AF-C9ZLY6-F1
#
_cell.length_a   1.000
_cell.length_b   1.000
_cell.length_c   1.000
_cell.angle_alpha   90.00
_cell.angle_beta   90.00
_cell.angle_gamma   90.00
#
_symmetry.space_group_name_H-M   'P 1'
#
loop_
_entity.id
_entity.type
_entity.pdbx_description
1 polymer ?
#
loop_
_entity_poly.entity_id
_entity_poly.type
_entity_poly.pdbx_seq_one_letter_code
_entity_poly.pdbx_strand_id
1 'polypeptide(L)'
;MAKAQKPKSGEGKGKKVAVKDEEVNGKRVVVKKEDMTEEKIKKVVIKEEENELEMVAAGMGPAKGAVKREGDENKAAMLANEEGGGNDGEAEWWTQGTLTTTKKGEKRWDTLLHNGVLFPPAYVPHGIPILYNQQKFEMTPEEEEVATMFAVLREHDYYRNEVFRRNFFQSWREILDKRKHPIRCLELCDFSAIYEWHQREVEKRKSRTREEKKELKRIADEEAEPYKWCIWNGKKEQVANFRVEPPGLFRGRGEHPMRGKLKKRILPEDVVLNIGKEAPIPQAPAGHKWKGVVHDQNVTWLAMWYEPTIGQCKYVMLAPSSTLKGQSDYAKFETARELKNHIDDIRESYTKDFSSTDEMERQRAVATYFIDKLALRVGHEKGEEEADTVGCCSLRKEHIELRPDNVVRFDFLGKDSIRYVNEVTVLPEVYKLLGSFIKRTDSEIFRKVTPTTLNNYLKSFLKDLSAKVFRTYNASITLDEWFREKPVDPKASLSDKLVYFNKANTEVAKLCNHQRSIPKTFHVSVQSIKYKLEDIKRTIDTLRRAQSVSENGSVEEAATQFFKEQDEVQYQWLNTYGTPEEIQAYEEFVKKRVIPSALTGSASSTKNKSGKKTANGKSKKSGGAKRSTKKAGGTKKKKTRSKKSAAKTGKKASGKKKKQKKRGGSKRGSRGKNGAGVASGDENDEDAPLVNIIAK
;
A
#
# COMPACT_ATOMS: atom_id res chain seq x y z
N MET A 1 -47.45 0.11 63.15
CA MET A 1 -47.74 -1.12 63.93
C MET A 1 -46.71 -2.18 63.59
N ALA A 2 -46.60 -3.26 64.39
CA ALA A 2 -45.55 -4.28 64.28
C ALA A 2 -46.04 -5.61 63.66
N LYS A 3 -45.13 -6.59 63.52
CA LYS A 3 -45.28 -7.93 62.89
C LYS A 3 -45.32 -7.85 61.35
N ALA A 4 -44.41 -8.39 60.54
CA ALA A 4 -43.30 -9.37 60.69
C ALA A 4 -43.67 -10.86 60.78
N GLN A 5 -43.30 -11.61 59.72
CA GLN A 5 -42.78 -12.99 59.80
C GLN A 5 -41.93 -13.36 58.56
N LYS A 6 -41.19 -14.46 58.66
CA LYS A 6 -40.13 -15.01 57.77
C LYS A 6 -40.29 -16.55 57.73
N PRO A 7 -39.45 -17.34 57.03
CA PRO A 7 -38.87 -17.20 55.68
C PRO A 7 -39.01 -18.52 54.86
N LYS A 8 -38.45 -18.62 53.64
CA LYS A 8 -37.76 -19.84 53.15
C LYS A 8 -36.58 -19.49 52.23
N SER A 9 -35.69 -20.46 52.05
CA SER A 9 -34.32 -20.40 51.51
C SER A 9 -34.19 -20.35 49.97
N GLY A 10 -33.06 -19.82 49.49
CA GLY A 10 -32.59 -19.97 48.11
C GLY A 10 -31.25 -19.24 47.88
N GLU A 11 -30.21 -19.96 47.45
CA GLU A 11 -28.83 -19.44 47.29
C GLU A 11 -28.67 -18.49 46.08
N GLY A 12 -27.59 -17.70 46.06
CA GLY A 12 -27.33 -16.73 44.98
C GLY A 12 -25.87 -16.72 44.49
N LYS A 13 -25.64 -16.13 43.30
CA LYS A 13 -24.31 -15.90 42.70
C LYS A 13 -24.33 -14.80 41.64
N GLY A 14 -23.21 -14.07 41.52
CA GLY A 14 -22.83 -13.32 40.30
C GLY A 14 -23.46 -11.95 40.05
N LYS A 15 -22.76 -10.86 40.40
CA LYS A 15 -23.05 -9.52 39.84
C LYS A 15 -22.74 -9.49 38.34
N LYS A 16 -23.68 -9.06 37.51
CA LYS A 16 -23.36 -8.50 36.18
C LYS A 16 -22.91 -7.04 36.34
N VAL A 17 -21.79 -6.67 35.72
CA VAL A 17 -21.44 -5.26 35.52
C VAL A 17 -22.14 -4.80 34.25
N ALA A 18 -22.91 -3.72 34.34
CA ALA A 18 -23.50 -3.07 33.17
C ALA A 18 -22.48 -2.09 32.55
N VAL A 19 -22.26 -2.22 31.24
CA VAL A 19 -21.63 -1.18 30.41
C VAL A 19 -22.75 -0.51 29.63
N LYS A 20 -22.69 0.81 29.47
CA LYS A 20 -23.72 1.58 28.76
C LYS A 20 -23.71 1.25 27.26
N ASP A 21 -24.89 1.21 26.66
CA ASP A 21 -25.03 1.31 25.20
C ASP A 21 -24.67 2.73 24.75
N GLU A 22 -23.89 2.84 23.66
CA GLU A 22 -23.73 4.09 22.90
C GLU A 22 -24.40 3.91 21.54
N GLU A 23 -25.27 4.86 21.19
CA GLU A 23 -26.11 4.78 19.99
C GLU A 23 -25.42 5.45 18.79
N VAL A 24 -25.15 4.68 17.73
CA VAL A 24 -24.56 5.19 16.49
C VAL A 24 -25.37 4.77 15.27
N ASN A 25 -25.89 5.77 14.55
CA ASN A 25 -26.38 5.69 13.17
C ASN A 25 -27.69 4.90 12.92
N GLY A 26 -28.65 4.95 13.84
CA GLY A 26 -30.09 5.05 13.53
C GLY A 26 -30.79 3.91 12.77
N LYS A 27 -30.18 2.73 12.63
CA LYS A 27 -30.82 1.54 12.04
C LYS A 27 -30.65 0.32 12.94
N ARG A 28 -31.78 -0.26 13.36
CA ARG A 28 -31.86 -1.44 14.23
C ARG A 28 -31.50 -2.73 13.48
N VAL A 29 -30.20 -2.92 13.21
CA VAL A 29 -29.69 -4.17 12.62
C VAL A 29 -29.79 -5.29 13.66
N VAL A 30 -30.76 -6.19 13.49
CA VAL A 30 -30.89 -7.40 14.30
C VAL A 30 -29.82 -8.40 13.85
N VAL A 31 -28.60 -8.22 14.33
CA VAL A 31 -27.53 -9.22 14.19
C VAL A 31 -27.90 -10.42 15.05
N LYS A 32 -28.36 -11.51 14.42
CA LYS A 32 -28.39 -12.80 15.08
C LYS A 32 -26.96 -13.17 15.48
N LYS A 33 -26.73 -13.44 16.76
CA LYS A 33 -25.52 -14.12 17.22
C LYS A 33 -25.62 -15.59 16.81
N GLU A 34 -25.11 -15.89 15.62
CA GLU A 34 -24.61 -17.23 15.33
C GLU A 34 -23.12 -17.22 15.70
N ASP A 35 -22.77 -17.92 16.79
CA ASP A 35 -21.36 -18.12 17.14
C ASP A 35 -20.72 -18.99 16.05
N MET A 36 -19.79 -18.40 15.28
CA MET A 36 -19.07 -19.12 14.25
C MET A 36 -18.05 -20.07 14.89
N THR A 37 -18.18 -21.36 14.58
CA THR A 37 -17.21 -22.39 14.99
C THR A 37 -15.81 -22.09 14.45
N GLU A 38 -14.80 -22.56 15.17
CA GLU A 38 -13.37 -22.44 14.82
C GLU A 38 -13.07 -22.99 13.41
N GLU A 39 -13.83 -23.99 12.98
CA GLU A 39 -13.82 -24.59 11.64
C GLU A 39 -14.20 -23.59 10.53
N LYS A 40 -15.25 -22.77 10.74
CA LYS A 40 -15.65 -21.71 9.80
C LYS A 40 -14.58 -20.63 9.69
N ILE A 41 -13.90 -20.31 10.80
CA ILE A 41 -12.78 -19.35 10.86
C ILE A 41 -11.61 -19.87 10.01
N LYS A 42 -11.18 -21.12 10.21
CA LYS A 42 -10.08 -21.75 9.44
C LYS A 42 -10.38 -21.83 7.93
N LYS A 43 -11.61 -22.24 7.56
CA LYS A 43 -12.06 -22.32 6.15
C LYS A 43 -12.15 -20.97 5.44
N VAL A 44 -12.24 -19.86 6.16
CA VAL A 44 -12.16 -18.50 5.58
C VAL A 44 -10.71 -18.09 5.30
N VAL A 45 -9.79 -18.33 6.24
CA VAL A 45 -8.38 -17.91 6.11
C VAL A 45 -7.71 -18.57 4.89
N ILE A 46 -7.90 -19.87 4.69
CA ILE A 46 -7.34 -20.60 3.53
C ILE A 46 -7.84 -19.99 2.21
N LYS A 47 -9.12 -19.61 2.15
CA LYS A 47 -9.71 -18.94 0.96
C LYS A 47 -9.23 -17.50 0.75
N GLU A 48 -8.67 -16.82 1.76
CA GLU A 48 -8.05 -15.50 1.58
C GLU A 48 -6.69 -15.61 0.87
N GLU A 49 -5.86 -16.59 1.25
CA GLU A 49 -4.56 -16.83 0.62
C GLU A 49 -4.71 -17.22 -0.87
N GLU A 50 -5.68 -18.07 -1.19
CA GLU A 50 -6.03 -18.42 -2.58
C GLU A 50 -6.53 -17.20 -3.39
N ASN A 51 -7.30 -16.30 -2.77
CA ASN A 51 -7.81 -15.08 -3.44
C ASN A 51 -6.70 -14.04 -3.69
N GLU A 52 -5.73 -13.88 -2.78
CA GLU A 52 -4.60 -12.99 -3.04
C GLU A 52 -3.73 -13.50 -4.20
N LEU A 53 -3.50 -14.81 -4.28
CA LEU A 53 -2.79 -15.44 -5.40
C LEU A 53 -3.55 -15.26 -6.74
N GLU A 54 -4.88 -15.34 -6.72
CA GLU A 54 -5.73 -15.10 -7.90
C GLU A 54 -5.61 -13.66 -8.44
N MET A 55 -5.68 -12.65 -7.58
CA MET A 55 -5.56 -11.24 -7.99
C MET A 55 -4.22 -10.94 -8.66
N VAL A 56 -3.13 -11.55 -8.18
CA VAL A 56 -1.79 -11.42 -8.79
C VAL A 56 -1.69 -12.17 -10.12
N ALA A 57 -2.33 -13.34 -10.25
CA ALA A 57 -2.33 -14.14 -11.47
C ALA A 57 -3.21 -13.55 -12.60
N ALA A 58 -4.26 -12.81 -12.26
CA ALA A 58 -5.23 -12.27 -13.23
C ALA A 58 -4.75 -11.01 -13.99
N GLY A 59 -3.57 -10.46 -13.66
CA GLY A 59 -3.05 -9.20 -14.25
C GLY A 59 -3.86 -7.94 -13.89
N MET A 60 -4.91 -8.08 -13.07
CA MET A 60 -5.76 -7.00 -12.59
C MET A 60 -5.08 -6.27 -11.42
N GLY A 61 -4.38 -5.18 -11.72
CA GLY A 61 -3.76 -4.33 -10.71
C GLY A 61 -4.76 -3.91 -9.61
N PRO A 62 -4.36 -3.91 -8.32
CA PRO A 62 -5.29 -3.84 -7.21
C PRO A 62 -6.09 -2.54 -7.20
N ALA A 63 -7.40 -2.66 -7.00
CA ALA A 63 -8.27 -1.52 -6.77
C ALA A 63 -7.81 -0.77 -5.50
N LYS A 64 -7.44 0.51 -5.64
CA LYS A 64 -6.84 1.33 -4.56
C LYS A 64 -7.77 1.44 -3.34
N GLY A 65 -7.60 0.53 -2.38
CA GLY A 65 -8.44 0.41 -1.19
C GLY A 65 -8.12 -0.76 -0.23
N ALA A 66 -7.02 -1.50 -0.43
CA ALA A 66 -6.60 -2.58 0.46
C ALA A 66 -5.18 -2.36 0.98
N VAL A 67 -5.01 -2.38 2.30
CA VAL A 67 -3.73 -2.41 3.01
C VAL A 67 -3.48 -3.86 3.44
N LYS A 68 -2.41 -4.48 2.93
CA LYS A 68 -1.85 -5.72 3.48
C LYS A 68 -1.35 -5.47 4.91
N ARG A 69 -1.27 -6.53 5.71
CA ARG A 69 -0.50 -6.52 6.98
C ARG A 69 0.82 -7.24 6.78
N GLU A 70 1.77 -6.99 7.68
CA GLU A 70 3.16 -7.39 7.56
C GLU A 70 3.33 -8.92 7.42
N GLY A 71 4.30 -9.36 6.60
CA GLY A 71 4.55 -10.78 6.27
C GLY A 71 5.16 -11.06 4.89
N ASP A 72 5.12 -10.10 3.95
CA ASP A 72 5.70 -10.24 2.58
C ASP A 72 7.19 -9.80 2.48
N GLU A 73 7.80 -9.39 3.60
CA GLU A 73 9.00 -8.55 3.62
C GLU A 73 10.25 -9.25 3.05
N ASN A 74 10.45 -10.54 3.35
CA ASN A 74 11.60 -11.30 2.86
C ASN A 74 11.58 -11.62 1.36
N LYS A 75 10.49 -11.34 0.63
CA LYS A 75 10.39 -11.69 -0.80
C LYS A 75 10.58 -10.50 -1.74
N ALA A 76 10.16 -9.30 -1.32
CA ALA A 76 10.38 -8.07 -2.08
C ALA A 76 11.82 -7.56 -1.95
N ALA A 77 12.45 -7.71 -0.77
CA ALA A 77 13.82 -7.27 -0.53
C ALA A 77 14.87 -8.05 -1.34
N MET A 78 14.67 -9.37 -1.50
CA MET A 78 15.69 -10.27 -2.05
C MET A 78 15.68 -10.36 -3.59
N LEU A 79 14.51 -10.24 -4.24
CA LEU A 79 14.40 -10.29 -5.71
C LEU A 79 14.76 -8.96 -6.40
N ALA A 80 14.87 -7.85 -5.65
CA ALA A 80 15.20 -6.54 -6.20
C ALA A 80 16.70 -6.27 -6.34
N ASN A 81 17.56 -7.15 -5.80
CA ASN A 81 18.96 -6.80 -5.55
C ASN A 81 19.94 -7.22 -6.67
N GLU A 82 19.67 -8.30 -7.44
CA GLU A 82 20.72 -8.85 -8.33
C GLU A 82 20.26 -9.67 -9.57
N GLU A 83 19.28 -9.20 -10.36
CA GLU A 83 19.09 -9.69 -11.75
C GLU A 83 19.59 -8.69 -12.82
N GLY A 84 20.91 -8.51 -12.83
CA GLY A 84 21.73 -8.63 -14.05
C GLY A 84 21.56 -7.63 -15.21
N GLY A 85 20.69 -6.63 -15.11
CA GLY A 85 20.49 -5.58 -16.11
C GLY A 85 21.56 -4.47 -16.04
N GLY A 86 22.84 -4.83 -16.19
CA GLY A 86 23.98 -3.94 -15.96
C GLY A 86 23.87 -2.56 -16.63
N ASN A 87 23.98 -1.50 -15.83
CA ASN A 87 24.03 -0.10 -16.26
C ASN A 87 25.31 0.55 -15.68
N ASP A 88 26.42 -0.12 -15.96
CA ASP A 88 27.70 -0.02 -15.25
C ASP A 88 28.47 1.26 -15.62
N GLY A 89 27.85 2.42 -15.40
CA GLY A 89 28.41 3.73 -15.72
C GLY A 89 27.48 4.95 -15.60
N GLU A 90 26.16 4.78 -15.47
CA GLU A 90 25.26 5.93 -15.25
C GLU A 90 25.24 6.37 -13.78
N ALA A 91 25.76 7.58 -13.51
CA ALA A 91 25.70 8.18 -12.17
C ALA A 91 24.25 8.42 -11.72
N GLU A 92 23.92 7.96 -10.51
CA GLU A 92 22.60 8.07 -9.89
C GLU A 92 22.05 9.51 -9.96
N TRP A 93 20.81 9.70 -10.42
CA TRP A 93 20.31 11.03 -10.76
C TRP A 93 20.25 12.02 -9.58
N TRP A 94 20.19 11.51 -8.34
CA TRP A 94 20.22 12.30 -7.10
C TRP A 94 21.64 12.69 -6.65
N THR A 95 22.69 12.03 -7.16
CA THR A 95 24.10 12.40 -6.88
C THR A 95 24.62 13.49 -7.81
N GLN A 96 23.91 13.76 -8.92
CA GLN A 96 24.30 14.76 -9.90
C GLN A 96 24.06 16.17 -9.34
N GLY A 97 25.16 16.90 -9.09
CA GLY A 97 25.17 18.21 -8.39
C GLY A 97 24.50 19.39 -9.11
N THR A 98 23.60 19.14 -10.07
CA THR A 98 22.73 20.15 -10.68
C THR A 98 21.40 19.50 -11.03
N LEU A 99 20.50 19.41 -10.06
CA LEU A 99 19.19 18.80 -10.22
C LEU A 99 18.27 19.73 -11.05
N THR A 100 18.37 19.66 -12.38
CA THR A 100 17.53 20.43 -13.32
C THR A 100 16.10 19.89 -13.37
N THR A 101 15.33 20.20 -12.32
CA THR A 101 13.90 19.89 -12.19
C THR A 101 13.08 20.75 -13.15
N THR A 102 13.12 20.37 -14.44
CA THR A 102 12.33 20.98 -15.52
C THR A 102 10.87 21.13 -15.09
N LYS A 103 10.27 22.27 -15.38
CA LYS A 103 8.90 22.60 -15.00
C LYS A 103 7.89 22.02 -15.99
N LYS A 104 6.61 22.02 -15.62
CA LYS A 104 5.54 21.56 -16.52
C LYS A 104 5.41 22.57 -17.67
N GLY A 105 5.58 22.12 -18.92
CA GLY A 105 5.58 22.97 -20.11
C GLY A 105 6.96 23.42 -20.57
N GLU A 106 8.02 23.16 -19.80
CA GLU A 106 9.40 23.21 -20.29
C GLU A 106 9.75 21.89 -20.99
N LYS A 107 10.78 21.90 -21.85
CA LYS A 107 11.28 20.71 -22.53
C LYS A 107 11.70 19.62 -21.54
N ARG A 108 11.13 18.43 -21.70
CA ARG A 108 11.24 17.25 -20.80
C ARG A 108 12.18 16.18 -21.32
N TRP A 109 12.36 16.09 -22.63
CA TRP A 109 13.16 15.07 -23.31
C TRP A 109 13.68 15.55 -24.67
N ASP A 110 14.79 14.97 -25.10
CA ASP A 110 15.38 15.12 -26.43
C ASP A 110 15.07 13.91 -27.32
N THR A 111 15.16 12.70 -26.76
CA THR A 111 14.79 11.44 -27.44
C THR A 111 13.83 10.61 -26.60
N LEU A 112 12.85 10.00 -27.27
CA LEU A 112 11.85 9.14 -26.67
C LEU A 112 11.51 8.00 -27.64
N LEU A 113 11.70 6.74 -27.21
CA LEU A 113 11.36 5.55 -27.97
C LEU A 113 10.54 4.61 -27.06
N HIS A 114 9.42 4.09 -27.53
CA HIS A 114 8.59 3.11 -26.81
C HIS A 114 7.77 2.30 -27.82
N ASN A 115 7.32 1.10 -27.44
CA ASN A 115 6.58 0.20 -28.35
C ASN A 115 5.05 0.44 -28.33
N GLY A 116 4.59 1.68 -28.17
CA GLY A 116 3.16 2.00 -28.15
C GLY A 116 2.47 1.58 -26.84
N VAL A 117 1.38 0.82 -26.95
CA VAL A 117 0.54 0.34 -25.83
C VAL A 117 0.04 -1.08 -26.10
N LEU A 118 -0.21 -1.86 -25.04
CA LEU A 118 -0.75 -3.22 -25.14
C LEU A 118 -2.27 -3.20 -24.93
N PHE A 119 -3.03 -3.60 -25.94
CA PHE A 119 -4.49 -3.66 -25.88
C PHE A 119 -4.99 -4.85 -25.05
N PRO A 120 -6.18 -4.76 -24.42
CA PRO A 120 -6.83 -5.91 -23.81
C PRO A 120 -7.24 -6.93 -24.90
N PRO A 121 -7.18 -8.25 -24.63
CA PRO A 121 -7.62 -9.28 -25.57
C PRO A 121 -9.04 -9.03 -26.11
N ALA A 122 -9.28 -9.46 -27.35
CA ALA A 122 -10.62 -9.46 -27.94
C ALA A 122 -11.60 -10.27 -27.07
N TYR A 123 -12.88 -9.91 -27.11
CA TYR A 123 -13.90 -10.72 -26.45
C TYR A 123 -14.00 -12.10 -27.11
N VAL A 124 -14.13 -13.13 -26.30
CA VAL A 124 -14.35 -14.51 -26.75
C VAL A 124 -15.79 -14.87 -26.34
N PRO A 125 -16.74 -14.91 -27.28
CA PRO A 125 -18.13 -15.25 -26.99
C PRO A 125 -18.26 -16.65 -26.37
N HIS A 126 -19.20 -16.79 -25.44
CA HIS A 126 -19.55 -18.08 -24.85
C HIS A 126 -20.83 -18.69 -25.43
N GLY A 127 -21.65 -17.92 -26.16
CA GLY A 127 -22.88 -18.39 -26.78
C GLY A 127 -23.96 -18.79 -25.76
N ILE A 128 -23.91 -18.22 -24.55
CA ILE A 128 -24.81 -18.57 -23.44
C ILE A 128 -25.96 -17.56 -23.44
N PRO A 129 -27.20 -18.01 -23.70
CA PRO A 129 -28.35 -17.12 -23.73
C PRO A 129 -28.68 -16.61 -22.33
N ILE A 130 -29.37 -15.48 -22.29
CA ILE A 130 -30.19 -15.09 -21.13
C ILE A 130 -31.61 -15.60 -21.32
N LEU A 131 -32.40 -15.58 -20.25
CA LEU A 131 -33.86 -15.64 -20.39
C LEU A 131 -34.41 -14.21 -20.35
N TYR A 132 -35.36 -13.90 -21.25
CA TYR A 132 -36.17 -12.70 -21.21
C TYR A 132 -37.64 -13.09 -21.11
N ASN A 133 -38.31 -12.72 -20.01
CA ASN A 133 -39.68 -13.16 -19.72
C ASN A 133 -39.85 -14.69 -19.88
N GLN A 134 -38.91 -15.45 -19.32
CA GLN A 134 -38.75 -16.91 -19.43
C GLN A 134 -38.52 -17.49 -20.84
N GLN A 135 -38.34 -16.66 -21.87
CA GLN A 135 -38.00 -17.11 -23.22
C GLN A 135 -36.49 -16.98 -23.48
N LYS A 136 -35.88 -17.96 -24.16
CA LYS A 136 -34.46 -17.93 -24.54
C LYS A 136 -34.18 -16.72 -25.44
N PHE A 137 -33.23 -15.88 -25.06
CA PHE A 137 -32.75 -14.76 -25.88
C PHE A 137 -31.26 -14.92 -26.22
N GLU A 138 -30.98 -15.03 -27.51
CA GLU A 138 -29.62 -15.09 -28.06
C GLU A 138 -29.12 -13.70 -28.42
N MET A 139 -27.82 -13.49 -28.23
CA MET A 139 -27.14 -12.20 -28.29
C MET A 139 -26.03 -12.20 -29.34
N THR A 140 -25.76 -11.03 -29.92
CA THR A 140 -24.52 -10.83 -30.70
C THR A 140 -23.30 -10.73 -29.77
N PRO A 141 -22.06 -10.93 -30.24
CA PRO A 141 -20.86 -10.79 -29.42
C PRO A 141 -20.74 -9.45 -28.66
N GLU A 142 -21.18 -8.34 -29.25
CA GLU A 142 -21.16 -7.00 -28.61
C GLU A 142 -22.19 -6.90 -27.47
N GLU A 143 -23.36 -7.51 -27.64
CA GLU A 143 -24.42 -7.58 -26.64
C GLU A 143 -24.08 -8.55 -25.51
N GLU A 144 -23.44 -9.68 -25.84
CA GLU A 144 -23.01 -10.71 -24.90
C GLU A 144 -21.86 -10.23 -24.01
N GLU A 145 -20.85 -9.52 -24.57
CA GLU A 145 -19.77 -8.89 -23.79
C GLU A 145 -20.35 -7.97 -22.69
N VAL A 146 -21.33 -7.13 -23.05
CA VAL A 146 -21.92 -6.14 -22.14
C VAL A 146 -22.92 -6.76 -21.16
N ALA A 147 -23.74 -7.73 -21.60
CA ALA A 147 -24.59 -8.51 -20.70
C ALA A 147 -23.75 -9.24 -19.62
N THR A 148 -22.61 -9.81 -20.02
CA THR A 148 -21.69 -10.53 -19.14
C THR A 148 -21.06 -9.60 -18.10
N MET A 149 -20.66 -8.38 -18.49
CA MET A 149 -20.15 -7.37 -17.53
C MET A 149 -21.12 -7.02 -16.40
N PHE A 150 -22.44 -7.16 -16.63
CA PHE A 150 -23.46 -7.02 -15.59
C PHE A 150 -23.69 -8.33 -14.83
N ALA A 151 -23.81 -9.46 -15.54
CA ALA A 151 -24.06 -10.78 -14.97
C ALA A 151 -23.05 -11.16 -13.88
N VAL A 152 -21.75 -10.97 -14.13
CA VAL A 152 -20.68 -11.31 -13.19
C VAL A 152 -20.70 -10.49 -11.90
N LEU A 153 -21.44 -9.36 -11.87
CA LEU A 153 -21.54 -8.51 -10.68
C LEU A 153 -22.68 -8.92 -9.73
N ARG A 154 -23.44 -10.00 -9.98
CA ARG A 154 -24.63 -10.45 -9.22
C ARG A 154 -24.52 -10.33 -7.69
N GLU A 155 -23.38 -10.71 -7.12
CA GLU A 155 -23.15 -10.64 -5.67
C GLU A 155 -22.72 -9.26 -5.16
N HIS A 156 -22.14 -8.41 -6.01
CA HIS A 156 -21.67 -7.07 -5.66
C HIS A 156 -22.83 -6.07 -5.51
N ASP A 157 -22.74 -5.24 -4.48
CA ASP A 157 -23.66 -4.13 -4.16
C ASP A 157 -24.10 -3.27 -5.37
N TYR A 158 -23.22 -3.04 -6.37
CA TYR A 158 -23.58 -2.31 -7.60
C TYR A 158 -24.72 -2.96 -8.40
N TYR A 159 -24.85 -4.29 -8.42
CA TYR A 159 -25.92 -5.00 -9.14
C TYR A 159 -27.33 -4.68 -8.60
N ARG A 160 -27.39 -4.26 -7.33
CA ARG A 160 -28.60 -3.87 -6.59
C ARG A 160 -28.81 -2.35 -6.57
N ASN A 161 -27.88 -1.56 -7.10
CA ASN A 161 -27.98 -0.10 -7.10
C ASN A 161 -28.78 0.39 -8.32
N GLU A 162 -29.87 1.13 -8.07
CA GLU A 162 -30.81 1.57 -9.11
C GLU A 162 -30.16 2.41 -10.21
N VAL A 163 -29.29 3.37 -9.85
CA VAL A 163 -28.56 4.19 -10.83
C VAL A 163 -27.63 3.33 -11.68
N PHE A 164 -26.92 2.38 -11.06
CA PHE A 164 -26.07 1.43 -11.76
C PHE A 164 -26.86 0.54 -12.74
N ARG A 165 -27.99 -0.02 -12.29
CA ARG A 165 -28.91 -0.83 -13.11
C ARG A 165 -29.46 -0.03 -14.30
N ARG A 166 -29.95 1.19 -14.07
CA ARG A 166 -30.51 2.08 -15.09
C ARG A 166 -29.48 2.44 -16.16
N ASN A 167 -28.29 2.87 -15.75
CA ASN A 167 -27.23 3.29 -16.67
C ASN A 167 -26.63 2.11 -17.45
N PHE A 168 -26.53 0.93 -16.83
CA PHE A 168 -26.21 -0.31 -17.53
C PHE A 168 -27.26 -0.60 -18.61
N PHE A 169 -28.54 -0.64 -18.24
CA PHE A 169 -29.61 -1.01 -19.16
C PHE A 169 -29.72 -0.05 -20.34
N GLN A 170 -29.56 1.26 -20.12
CA GLN A 170 -29.45 2.24 -21.19
C GLN A 170 -28.27 1.95 -22.12
N SER A 171 -27.06 1.74 -21.56
CA SER A 171 -25.84 1.48 -22.34
C SER A 171 -25.91 0.17 -23.15
N TRP A 172 -26.61 -0.83 -22.64
CA TRP A 172 -26.82 -2.12 -23.30
C TRP A 172 -27.93 -2.04 -24.36
N ARG A 173 -28.97 -1.22 -24.12
CA ARG A 173 -30.01 -0.91 -25.12
C ARG A 173 -29.49 -0.10 -26.30
N GLU A 174 -28.51 0.80 -26.12
CA GLU A 174 -27.77 1.45 -27.24
C GLU A 174 -27.16 0.42 -28.22
N ILE A 175 -26.87 -0.79 -27.75
CA ILE A 175 -26.30 -1.88 -28.57
C ILE A 175 -27.42 -2.76 -29.13
N LEU A 176 -28.32 -3.24 -28.28
CA LEU A 176 -29.43 -4.11 -28.68
C LEU A 176 -30.35 -3.45 -29.73
N ASP A 177 -30.66 -2.16 -29.57
CA ASP A 177 -31.59 -1.43 -30.45
C ASP A 177 -31.05 -1.21 -31.88
N LYS A 178 -29.77 -1.56 -32.15
CA LYS A 178 -29.22 -1.67 -33.52
C LYS A 178 -29.92 -2.76 -34.35
N ARG A 179 -30.60 -3.72 -33.70
CA ARG A 179 -31.36 -4.80 -34.35
C ARG A 179 -32.77 -4.94 -33.77
N LYS A 180 -33.60 -5.80 -34.35
CA LYS A 180 -34.91 -6.15 -33.78
C LYS A 180 -34.73 -7.14 -32.63
N HIS A 181 -35.24 -6.79 -31.44
CA HIS A 181 -35.18 -7.61 -30.22
C HIS A 181 -36.31 -7.22 -29.22
N PRO A 182 -36.67 -8.09 -28.26
CA PRO A 182 -37.80 -7.88 -27.36
C PRO A 182 -37.46 -7.18 -26.03
N ILE A 183 -36.18 -6.94 -25.71
CA ILE A 183 -35.74 -6.51 -24.38
C ILE A 183 -36.21 -5.08 -24.08
N ARG A 184 -37.13 -4.91 -23.13
CA ARG A 184 -37.70 -3.59 -22.76
C ARG A 184 -37.66 -3.30 -21.26
N CYS A 185 -37.60 -4.31 -20.40
CA CYS A 185 -37.50 -4.19 -18.95
C CYS A 185 -36.31 -5.01 -18.42
N LEU A 186 -35.46 -4.45 -17.56
CA LEU A 186 -34.28 -5.16 -17.02
C LEU A 186 -34.71 -6.26 -16.03
N GLU A 187 -35.80 -6.04 -15.32
CA GLU A 187 -36.36 -6.92 -14.30
C GLU A 187 -36.95 -8.21 -14.90
N LEU A 188 -37.15 -8.26 -16.23
CA LEU A 188 -37.54 -9.45 -16.98
C LEU A 188 -36.34 -10.22 -17.56
N CYS A 189 -35.11 -9.74 -17.39
CA CYS A 189 -33.88 -10.40 -17.84
C CYS A 189 -33.27 -11.26 -16.71
N ASP A 190 -33.17 -12.58 -16.92
CA ASP A 190 -32.40 -13.47 -16.06
C ASP A 190 -31.02 -13.77 -16.66
N PHE A 191 -29.98 -13.34 -15.93
CA PHE A 191 -28.57 -13.53 -16.26
C PHE A 191 -27.95 -14.75 -15.56
N SER A 192 -28.74 -15.59 -14.88
CA SER A 192 -28.25 -16.69 -14.03
C SER A 192 -27.33 -17.67 -14.76
N ALA A 193 -27.67 -18.09 -15.98
CA ALA A 193 -26.86 -19.02 -16.76
C ALA A 193 -25.43 -18.48 -17.05
N ILE A 194 -25.31 -17.18 -17.33
CA ILE A 194 -24.02 -16.50 -17.54
C ILE A 194 -23.27 -16.36 -16.20
N TYR A 195 -23.97 -16.05 -15.10
CA TYR A 195 -23.34 -16.00 -13.78
C TYR A 195 -22.76 -17.35 -13.36
N GLU A 196 -23.50 -18.44 -13.53
CA GLU A 196 -23.06 -19.79 -13.20
C GLU A 196 -21.91 -20.26 -14.10
N TRP A 197 -21.94 -19.92 -15.39
CA TRP A 197 -20.79 -20.13 -16.27
C TRP A 197 -19.55 -19.39 -15.77
N HIS A 198 -19.69 -18.13 -15.35
CA HIS A 198 -18.58 -17.36 -14.82
C HIS A 198 -18.01 -18.00 -13.54
N GLN A 199 -18.85 -18.47 -12.62
CA GLN A 199 -18.40 -19.18 -11.43
C GLN A 199 -17.66 -20.49 -11.78
N ARG A 200 -18.15 -21.27 -12.75
CA ARG A 200 -17.44 -22.46 -13.26
C ARG A 200 -16.08 -22.11 -13.88
N GLU A 201 -15.98 -21.01 -14.62
CA GLU A 201 -14.73 -20.53 -15.21
C GLU A 201 -13.75 -19.93 -14.17
N VAL A 202 -14.26 -19.33 -13.09
CA VAL A 202 -13.45 -18.91 -11.93
C VAL A 202 -12.90 -20.13 -11.20
N GLU A 203 -13.74 -21.10 -10.84
CA GLU A 203 -13.32 -22.32 -10.16
C GLU A 203 -12.27 -23.10 -10.98
N LYS A 204 -12.50 -23.25 -12.28
CA LYS A 204 -11.56 -23.83 -13.25
C LYS A 204 -10.24 -23.06 -13.40
N ARG A 205 -10.18 -21.78 -13.03
CA ARG A 205 -8.91 -21.01 -12.95
C ARG A 205 -8.20 -21.25 -11.62
N LYS A 206 -8.94 -21.39 -10.53
CA LYS A 206 -8.42 -21.75 -9.20
C LYS A 206 -7.83 -23.15 -9.18
N SER A 207 -8.52 -24.12 -9.78
CA SER A 207 -8.11 -25.53 -9.84
C SER A 207 -6.93 -25.83 -10.78
N ARG A 208 -6.41 -24.84 -11.53
CA ARG A 208 -5.23 -25.03 -12.40
C ARG A 208 -4.00 -25.44 -11.61
N THR A 209 -3.16 -26.26 -12.22
CA THR A 209 -1.89 -26.70 -11.63
C THR A 209 -0.90 -25.54 -11.48
N ARG A 210 0.14 -25.74 -10.67
CA ARG A 210 1.21 -24.75 -10.49
C ARG A 210 1.96 -24.50 -11.81
N GLU A 211 2.06 -25.54 -12.62
CA GLU A 211 2.75 -25.62 -13.91
C GLU A 211 1.96 -24.82 -14.96
N GLU A 212 0.65 -25.05 -15.07
CA GLU A 212 -0.25 -24.26 -15.92
C GLU A 212 -0.26 -22.78 -15.54
N LYS A 213 -0.36 -22.47 -14.24
CA LYS A 213 -0.32 -21.10 -13.72
C LYS A 213 1.01 -20.40 -14.05
N LYS A 214 2.14 -21.14 -13.97
CA LYS A 214 3.47 -20.63 -14.33
C LYS A 214 3.61 -20.38 -15.84
N GLU A 215 3.13 -21.30 -16.68
CA GLU A 215 3.25 -21.20 -18.14
C GLU A 215 2.35 -20.09 -18.71
N LEU A 216 1.10 -19.99 -18.26
CA LEU A 216 0.21 -18.89 -18.63
C LEU A 216 0.79 -17.52 -18.21
N LYS A 217 1.45 -17.45 -17.05
CA LYS A 217 2.18 -16.24 -16.64
C LYS A 217 3.35 -15.96 -17.57
N ARG A 218 4.17 -16.96 -17.93
CA ARG A 218 5.32 -16.79 -18.84
C ARG A 218 4.89 -16.14 -20.16
N ILE A 219 3.83 -16.68 -20.79
CA ILE A 219 3.27 -16.15 -22.05
C ILE A 219 2.78 -14.70 -21.87
N ALA A 220 2.04 -14.41 -20.80
CA ALA A 220 1.50 -13.07 -20.53
C ALA A 220 2.55 -12.03 -20.08
N ASP A 221 3.71 -12.47 -19.61
CA ASP A 221 4.88 -11.63 -19.31
C ASP A 221 5.74 -11.38 -20.56
N GLU A 222 5.88 -12.37 -21.46
CA GLU A 222 6.58 -12.26 -22.75
C GLU A 222 5.82 -11.34 -23.73
N GLU A 223 4.49 -11.47 -23.84
CA GLU A 223 3.63 -10.52 -24.57
C GLU A 223 3.82 -9.08 -24.08
N ALA A 224 4.01 -8.90 -22.77
CA ALA A 224 4.10 -7.59 -22.14
C ALA A 224 5.50 -6.96 -22.16
N GLU A 225 6.56 -7.75 -22.24
CA GLU A 225 7.94 -7.27 -22.10
C GLU A 225 8.32 -6.12 -23.05
N PRO A 226 7.91 -6.10 -24.34
CA PRO A 226 8.15 -4.96 -25.23
C PRO A 226 7.54 -3.64 -24.73
N TYR A 227 6.44 -3.71 -23.97
CA TYR A 227 5.65 -2.55 -23.54
C TYR A 227 5.99 -2.09 -22.11
N LYS A 228 6.66 -2.92 -21.30
CA LYS A 228 7.11 -2.58 -19.94
C LYS A 228 8.14 -1.44 -19.90
N TRP A 229 8.79 -1.13 -21.03
CA TRP A 229 9.95 -0.23 -21.08
C TRP A 229 9.88 0.79 -22.22
N CYS A 230 10.57 1.90 -22.02
CA CYS A 230 10.89 2.89 -23.03
C CYS A 230 12.37 3.31 -22.93
N ILE A 231 12.87 3.99 -23.95
CA ILE A 231 14.15 4.68 -23.92
C ILE A 231 13.87 6.19 -23.83
N TRP A 232 14.26 6.81 -22.73
CA TRP A 232 14.07 8.24 -22.44
C TRP A 232 15.45 8.91 -22.34
N ASN A 233 15.76 9.84 -23.25
CA ASN A 233 17.09 10.45 -23.39
C ASN A 233 18.26 9.44 -23.48
N GLY A 234 18.01 8.26 -24.04
CA GLY A 234 18.99 7.16 -24.15
C GLY A 234 18.94 6.14 -22.99
N LYS A 235 18.36 6.50 -21.84
CA LYS A 235 18.23 5.63 -20.66
C LYS A 235 17.02 4.70 -20.77
N LYS A 236 17.15 3.43 -20.40
CA LYS A 236 16.03 2.49 -20.28
C LYS A 236 15.21 2.81 -19.03
N GLU A 237 13.94 3.19 -19.21
CA GLU A 237 13.02 3.62 -18.16
C GLU A 237 11.71 2.81 -18.20
N GLN A 238 11.17 2.45 -17.04
CA GLN A 238 9.97 1.59 -16.94
C GLN A 238 8.67 2.38 -17.19
N VAL A 239 7.70 1.76 -17.87
CA VAL A 239 6.37 2.33 -18.16
C VAL A 239 5.35 1.81 -17.14
N ALA A 240 4.56 2.71 -16.54
CA ALA A 240 3.67 2.38 -15.42
C ALA A 240 2.41 1.60 -15.83
N ASN A 241 1.78 2.02 -16.93
CA ASN A 241 0.41 1.63 -17.27
C ASN A 241 0.24 1.43 -18.79
N PHE A 242 1.17 0.67 -19.38
CA PHE A 242 1.20 0.38 -20.82
C PHE A 242 0.04 -0.51 -21.30
N ARG A 243 -0.61 -1.28 -20.41
CA ARG A 243 -1.84 -2.02 -20.73
C ARG A 243 -3.02 -1.04 -20.75
N VAL A 244 -3.74 -0.99 -21.88
CA VAL A 244 -4.94 -0.16 -22.07
C VAL A 244 -6.08 -0.69 -21.16
N GLU A 245 -6.89 0.21 -20.60
CA GLU A 245 -8.01 -0.19 -19.73
C GLU A 245 -9.02 -1.05 -20.51
N PRO A 246 -9.42 -2.24 -20.01
CA PRO A 246 -10.46 -3.04 -20.65
C PRO A 246 -11.84 -2.34 -20.60
N PRO A 247 -12.75 -2.71 -21.51
CA PRO A 247 -14.16 -2.30 -21.41
C PRO A 247 -14.79 -2.86 -20.13
N GLY A 248 -15.89 -2.25 -19.69
CA GLY A 248 -16.55 -2.62 -18.44
C GLY A 248 -17.58 -1.58 -17.99
N LEU A 249 -18.38 -1.91 -16.98
CA LEU A 249 -19.32 -0.93 -16.40
C LEU A 249 -18.58 0.02 -15.45
N PHE A 250 -18.84 1.32 -15.56
CA PHE A 250 -18.14 2.33 -14.76
C PHE A 250 -18.53 2.23 -13.27
N ARG A 251 -17.56 1.85 -12.41
CA ARG A 251 -17.74 1.71 -10.95
C ARG A 251 -17.34 3.00 -10.22
N GLY A 252 -18.07 4.08 -10.52
CA GLY A 252 -17.90 5.40 -9.90
C GLY A 252 -18.11 5.36 -8.38
N ARG A 253 -17.22 6.03 -7.64
CA ARG A 253 -17.20 6.02 -6.17
C ARG A 253 -18.35 6.84 -5.57
N GLY A 254 -18.91 6.36 -4.47
CA GLY A 254 -20.04 7.01 -3.78
C GLY A 254 -21.29 7.08 -4.66
N GLU A 255 -21.97 8.22 -4.60
CA GLU A 255 -23.26 8.50 -5.25
C GLU A 255 -23.10 8.94 -6.73
N HIS A 256 -22.00 8.56 -7.39
CA HIS A 256 -21.64 9.03 -8.74
C HIS A 256 -22.76 8.76 -9.76
N PRO A 257 -23.34 9.79 -10.42
CA PRO A 257 -24.54 9.62 -11.25
C PRO A 257 -24.30 8.78 -12.50
N MET A 258 -23.06 8.75 -13.02
CA MET A 258 -22.63 7.91 -14.15
C MET A 258 -22.36 6.43 -13.81
N ARG A 259 -22.43 6.01 -12.54
CA ARG A 259 -22.12 4.61 -12.16
C ARG A 259 -22.99 3.62 -12.94
N GLY A 260 -22.40 2.56 -13.48
CA GLY A 260 -23.07 1.54 -14.32
C GLY A 260 -23.05 1.82 -15.83
N LYS A 261 -22.76 3.04 -16.29
CA LYS A 261 -22.64 3.36 -17.72
C LYS A 261 -21.46 2.60 -18.35
N LEU A 262 -21.59 2.14 -19.59
CA LEU A 262 -20.57 1.32 -20.27
C LEU A 262 -19.33 2.14 -20.63
N LYS A 263 -18.16 1.71 -20.13
CA LYS A 263 -16.84 2.04 -20.68
C LYS A 263 -16.62 1.23 -21.94
N LYS A 264 -16.68 1.90 -23.09
CA LYS A 264 -16.48 1.29 -24.41
C LYS A 264 -15.00 0.86 -24.58
N ARG A 265 -14.76 -0.15 -25.41
CA ARG A 265 -13.42 -0.68 -25.70
C ARG A 265 -12.62 0.37 -26.47
N ILE A 266 -11.45 0.73 -25.98
CA ILE A 266 -10.53 1.68 -26.62
C ILE A 266 -9.86 1.00 -27.82
N LEU A 267 -9.92 1.64 -28.99
CA LEU A 267 -9.30 1.15 -30.23
C LEU A 267 -8.00 1.92 -30.55
N PRO A 268 -7.13 1.42 -31.46
CA PRO A 268 -5.99 2.19 -31.96
C PRO A 268 -6.39 3.57 -32.51
N GLU A 269 -7.57 3.66 -33.13
CA GLU A 269 -8.17 4.89 -33.66
C GLU A 269 -8.59 5.90 -32.56
N ASP A 270 -8.56 5.51 -31.28
CA ASP A 270 -8.74 6.40 -30.12
C ASP A 270 -7.41 6.92 -29.54
N VAL A 271 -6.30 6.22 -29.81
CA VAL A 271 -5.00 6.41 -29.15
C VAL A 271 -4.09 7.30 -29.97
N VAL A 272 -3.61 8.38 -29.35
CA VAL A 272 -2.53 9.24 -29.86
C VAL A 272 -1.22 8.85 -29.18
N LEU A 273 -0.16 8.60 -29.95
CA LEU A 273 1.18 8.34 -29.44
C LEU A 273 2.01 9.64 -29.37
N ASN A 274 2.88 9.76 -28.37
CA ASN A 274 3.89 10.83 -28.29
C ASN A 274 5.29 10.23 -28.18
N ILE A 275 6.09 10.43 -29.22
CA ILE A 275 7.37 9.73 -29.43
C ILE A 275 8.40 10.69 -30.04
N GLY A 276 9.68 10.35 -30.01
CA GLY A 276 10.72 11.13 -30.69
C GLY A 276 10.50 11.21 -32.20
N LYS A 277 10.76 12.38 -32.79
CA LYS A 277 10.59 12.61 -34.24
C LYS A 277 11.42 11.64 -35.10
N GLU A 278 12.64 11.32 -34.65
CA GLU A 278 13.57 10.43 -35.33
C GLU A 278 13.46 8.96 -34.83
N ALA A 279 12.42 8.64 -34.04
CA ALA A 279 12.20 7.29 -33.50
C ALA A 279 11.34 6.44 -34.45
N PRO A 280 11.51 5.10 -34.47
CA PRO A 280 10.59 4.22 -35.17
C PRO A 280 9.20 4.30 -34.52
N ILE A 281 8.19 4.69 -35.30
CA ILE A 281 6.81 4.74 -34.86
C ILE A 281 6.29 3.29 -34.65
N PRO A 282 5.70 2.96 -33.49
CA PRO A 282 5.08 1.65 -33.24
C PRO A 282 4.04 1.33 -34.29
N GLN A 283 4.05 0.10 -34.81
CA GLN A 283 2.99 -0.36 -35.69
C GLN A 283 1.69 -0.52 -34.88
N ALA A 284 0.57 -0.07 -35.46
CA ALA A 284 -0.74 -0.38 -34.93
C ALA A 284 -1.06 -1.88 -35.14
N PRO A 285 -2.00 -2.48 -34.39
CA PRO A 285 -2.53 -3.80 -34.68
C PRO A 285 -2.96 -3.97 -36.14
N ALA A 286 -2.86 -5.19 -36.69
CA ALA A 286 -3.15 -5.45 -38.09
C ALA A 286 -4.57 -5.00 -38.48
N GLY A 287 -4.69 -4.24 -39.58
CA GLY A 287 -5.95 -3.65 -40.06
C GLY A 287 -6.32 -2.30 -39.42
N HIS A 288 -5.64 -1.87 -38.36
CA HIS A 288 -5.90 -0.63 -37.64
C HIS A 288 -4.85 0.47 -37.89
N LYS A 289 -5.14 1.69 -37.42
CA LYS A 289 -4.24 2.85 -37.41
C LYS A 289 -4.38 3.65 -36.11
N TRP A 290 -3.29 4.29 -35.69
CA TRP A 290 -3.33 5.23 -34.57
C TRP A 290 -4.20 6.46 -34.90
N LYS A 291 -4.84 7.05 -33.89
CA LYS A 291 -5.55 8.34 -34.00
C LYS A 291 -4.64 9.47 -34.49
N GLY A 292 -3.39 9.42 -34.07
CA GLY A 292 -2.34 10.35 -34.46
C GLY A 292 -1.02 10.01 -33.78
N VAL A 293 0.05 10.62 -34.27
CA VAL A 293 1.38 10.58 -33.66
C VAL A 293 1.88 12.01 -33.52
N VAL A 294 2.38 12.36 -32.34
CA VAL A 294 2.94 13.68 -32.03
C VAL A 294 4.35 13.55 -31.45
N HIS A 295 5.05 14.67 -31.39
CA HIS A 295 6.44 14.78 -30.95
C HIS A 295 6.60 15.92 -29.93
N ASP A 296 5.66 16.03 -28.98
CA ASP A 296 5.65 17.09 -27.97
C ASP A 296 6.67 16.80 -26.87
N GLN A 297 7.77 17.55 -26.94
CA GLN A 297 8.87 17.47 -25.97
C GLN A 297 8.54 18.13 -24.63
N ASN A 298 7.42 18.85 -24.47
CA ASN A 298 7.07 19.59 -23.25
C ASN A 298 6.19 18.79 -22.26
N VAL A 299 5.84 17.55 -22.61
CA VAL A 299 4.97 16.65 -21.84
C VAL A 299 5.67 15.34 -21.45
N THR A 300 5.02 14.56 -20.58
CA THR A 300 5.61 13.38 -19.90
C THR A 300 4.79 12.10 -20.07
N TRP A 301 3.94 12.06 -21.09
CA TRP A 301 3.15 10.90 -21.50
C TRP A 301 3.65 10.33 -22.84
N LEU A 302 3.49 9.03 -23.01
CA LEU A 302 3.92 8.26 -24.19
C LEU A 302 2.74 7.90 -25.11
N ALA A 303 1.55 7.75 -24.53
CA ALA A 303 0.29 7.64 -25.25
C ALA A 303 -0.83 8.32 -24.46
N MET A 304 -1.86 8.79 -25.17
CA MET A 304 -3.09 9.35 -24.59
C MET A 304 -4.32 8.88 -25.36
N TRP A 305 -5.47 8.83 -24.69
CA TRP A 305 -6.78 8.65 -25.31
C TRP A 305 -7.85 9.34 -24.45
N TYR A 306 -9.01 9.61 -25.04
CA TYR A 306 -10.17 10.09 -24.30
C TYR A 306 -11.04 8.89 -23.90
N GLU A 307 -11.43 8.82 -22.63
CA GLU A 307 -12.33 7.80 -22.11
C GLU A 307 -13.77 8.12 -22.59
N PRO A 308 -14.44 7.27 -23.41
CA PRO A 308 -15.69 7.65 -24.07
C PRO A 308 -16.91 7.87 -23.16
N THR A 309 -16.89 7.41 -21.91
CA THR A 309 -18.06 7.48 -21.02
C THR A 309 -18.21 8.82 -20.31
N ILE A 310 -17.08 9.43 -19.92
CA ILE A 310 -16.98 10.66 -19.10
C ILE A 310 -16.07 11.71 -19.78
N GLY A 311 -15.53 11.44 -20.97
CA GLY A 311 -14.63 12.35 -21.70
C GLY A 311 -13.27 12.59 -21.04
N GLN A 312 -12.92 11.83 -19.99
CA GLN A 312 -11.67 12.05 -19.25
C GLN A 312 -10.46 11.60 -20.07
N CYS A 313 -9.49 12.50 -20.27
CA CYS A 313 -8.24 12.13 -20.92
C CYS A 313 -7.40 11.20 -20.03
N LYS A 314 -7.04 10.04 -20.58
CA LYS A 314 -6.14 9.04 -20.01
C LYS A 314 -4.75 9.21 -20.60
N TYR A 315 -3.73 8.77 -19.86
CA TYR A 315 -2.32 8.88 -20.26
C TYR A 315 -1.54 7.65 -19.83
N VAL A 316 -0.64 7.17 -20.69
CA VAL A 316 0.44 6.24 -20.34
C VAL A 316 1.66 7.06 -19.95
N MET A 317 2.24 6.77 -18.78
CA MET A 317 3.39 7.49 -18.23
C MET A 317 4.45 6.54 -17.68
N LEU A 318 5.64 7.08 -17.42
CA LEU A 318 6.72 6.35 -16.73
C LEU A 318 6.33 5.95 -15.29
N ALA A 319 6.91 4.83 -14.84
CA ALA A 319 6.76 4.27 -13.49
C ALA A 319 7.31 5.19 -12.39
N PRO A 320 6.85 5.08 -11.12
CA PRO A 320 7.33 5.91 -10.02
C PRO A 320 8.86 5.81 -9.77
N SER A 321 9.45 4.66 -10.10
CA SER A 321 10.89 4.36 -10.07
C SER A 321 11.72 5.18 -11.06
N SER A 322 11.10 5.76 -12.10
CA SER A 322 11.83 6.45 -13.17
C SER A 322 12.44 7.77 -12.74
N THR A 323 13.57 8.13 -13.37
CA THR A 323 14.33 9.36 -13.10
C THR A 323 13.42 10.61 -13.08
N LEU A 324 12.53 10.72 -14.07
CA LEU A 324 11.61 11.85 -14.25
C LEU A 324 10.55 11.95 -13.14
N LYS A 325 10.05 10.81 -12.64
CA LYS A 325 9.08 10.78 -11.54
C LYS A 325 9.76 11.04 -10.20
N GLY A 326 10.93 10.43 -9.96
CA GLY A 326 11.75 10.66 -8.77
C GLY A 326 12.14 12.13 -8.59
N GLN A 327 12.69 12.78 -9.64
CA GLN A 327 13.00 14.21 -9.62
C GLN A 327 11.77 15.10 -9.32
N SER A 328 10.61 14.74 -9.89
CA SER A 328 9.37 15.49 -9.67
C SER A 328 8.83 15.33 -8.24
N ASP A 329 9.00 14.15 -7.64
CA ASP A 329 8.53 13.87 -6.28
C ASP A 329 9.48 14.42 -5.20
N TYR A 330 10.79 14.41 -5.47
CA TYR A 330 11.80 15.13 -4.69
C TYR A 330 11.50 16.64 -4.68
N ALA A 331 11.31 17.27 -5.85
CA ALA A 331 10.97 18.69 -5.94
C ALA A 331 9.69 19.06 -5.18
N LYS A 332 8.69 18.16 -5.15
CA LYS A 332 7.47 18.32 -4.35
C LYS A 332 7.78 18.38 -2.85
N PHE A 333 8.67 17.52 -2.35
CA PHE A 333 9.09 17.55 -0.95
C PHE A 333 10.01 18.74 -0.62
N GLU A 334 10.93 19.13 -1.50
CA GLU A 334 11.72 20.36 -1.32
C GLU A 334 10.82 21.61 -1.28
N THR A 335 9.76 21.67 -2.09
CA THR A 335 8.76 22.76 -2.03
C THR A 335 8.02 22.78 -0.68
N ALA A 336 7.78 21.61 -0.06
CA ALA A 336 7.17 21.51 1.27
C ALA A 336 8.16 21.83 2.41
N ARG A 337 9.46 21.55 2.22
CA ARG A 337 10.53 21.99 3.12
C ARG A 337 10.74 23.50 3.05
N GLU A 338 10.67 24.10 1.87
CA GLU A 338 10.75 25.55 1.72
C GLU A 338 9.51 26.23 2.33
N LEU A 339 8.30 25.65 2.19
CA LEU A 339 7.11 26.16 2.89
C LEU A 339 7.33 26.25 4.42
N LYS A 340 8.12 25.36 5.04
CA LYS A 340 8.47 25.44 6.48
C LYS A 340 9.16 26.77 6.85
N ASN A 341 9.84 27.42 5.90
CA ASN A 341 10.56 28.68 6.12
C ASN A 341 9.63 29.91 6.01
N HIS A 342 8.50 29.80 5.29
CA HIS A 342 7.55 30.91 5.04
C HIS A 342 6.18 30.70 5.72
N ILE A 343 6.01 29.61 6.47
CA ILE A 343 4.69 29.19 6.99
C ILE A 343 4.11 30.20 7.98
N ASP A 344 4.96 30.81 8.81
CA ASP A 344 4.50 31.73 9.86
C ASP A 344 4.22 33.14 9.31
N ASP A 345 4.92 33.61 8.27
CA ASP A 345 4.57 34.81 7.50
C ASP A 345 3.17 34.68 6.87
N ILE A 346 2.87 33.52 6.30
CA ILE A 346 1.55 33.20 5.72
C ILE A 346 0.47 33.20 6.82
N ARG A 347 0.80 32.73 8.02
CA ARG A 347 -0.10 32.70 9.19
C ARG A 347 -0.37 34.08 9.74
N GLU A 348 0.63 34.94 9.85
CA GLU A 348 0.45 36.35 10.21
C GLU A 348 -0.46 37.05 9.19
N SER A 349 -0.15 36.88 7.88
CA SER A 349 -0.93 37.50 6.82
C SER A 349 -2.39 37.05 6.82
N TYR A 350 -2.70 35.75 6.88
CA TYR A 350 -4.10 35.33 6.92
C TYR A 350 -4.79 35.73 8.23
N THR A 351 -4.07 35.83 9.35
CA THR A 351 -4.67 36.22 10.64
C THR A 351 -5.03 37.70 10.64
N LYS A 352 -4.19 38.54 10.03
CA LYS A 352 -4.50 39.94 9.75
C LYS A 352 -5.72 40.07 8.82
N ASP A 353 -5.77 39.29 7.74
CA ASP A 353 -6.86 39.31 6.76
C ASP A 353 -8.25 38.97 7.34
N PHE A 354 -8.35 38.28 8.49
CA PHE A 354 -9.62 38.10 9.21
C PHE A 354 -10.31 39.45 9.52
N SER A 355 -9.52 40.51 9.70
CA SER A 355 -9.99 41.88 9.98
C SER A 355 -10.15 42.76 8.73
N SER A 356 -9.80 42.29 7.53
CA SER A 356 -9.86 43.08 6.28
C SER A 356 -11.28 43.56 5.99
N THR A 357 -11.42 44.73 5.37
CA THR A 357 -12.72 45.28 4.93
C THR A 357 -13.28 44.54 3.72
N ASP A 358 -12.46 43.86 2.90
CA ASP A 358 -12.94 43.06 1.78
C ASP A 358 -13.43 41.67 2.22
N GLU A 359 -14.60 41.29 1.71
CA GLU A 359 -15.24 39.99 1.91
C GLU A 359 -14.44 38.84 1.25
N MET A 360 -13.75 39.09 0.11
CA MET A 360 -12.93 38.06 -0.53
C MET A 360 -11.71 37.72 0.32
N GLU A 361 -11.05 38.72 0.89
CA GLU A 361 -9.89 38.50 1.77
C GLU A 361 -10.27 37.76 3.06
N ARG A 362 -11.35 38.15 3.74
CA ARG A 362 -11.84 37.43 4.92
C ARG A 362 -12.20 35.97 4.61
N GLN A 363 -12.79 35.70 3.45
CA GLN A 363 -13.06 34.32 2.99
C GLN A 363 -11.78 33.56 2.67
N ARG A 364 -10.85 34.19 1.93
CA ARG A 364 -9.54 33.63 1.54
C ARG A 364 -8.72 33.25 2.77
N ALA A 365 -8.75 34.09 3.80
CA ALA A 365 -8.08 33.89 5.07
C ALA A 365 -8.60 32.65 5.80
N VAL A 366 -9.93 32.56 6.00
CA VAL A 366 -10.55 31.41 6.69
C VAL A 366 -10.36 30.11 5.91
N ALA A 367 -10.45 30.14 4.57
CA ALA A 367 -10.14 28.98 3.73
C ALA A 367 -8.65 28.57 3.83
N THR A 368 -7.72 29.53 3.87
CA THR A 368 -6.28 29.24 4.05
C THR A 368 -6.00 28.67 5.44
N TYR A 369 -6.62 29.21 6.49
CA TYR A 369 -6.56 28.70 7.86
C TYR A 369 -7.05 27.24 7.96
N PHE A 370 -8.15 26.87 7.30
CA PHE A 370 -8.60 25.48 7.25
C PHE A 370 -7.65 24.55 6.47
N ILE A 371 -6.97 25.05 5.43
CA ILE A 371 -5.97 24.28 4.68
C ILE A 371 -4.69 24.07 5.51
N ASP A 372 -4.24 25.08 6.27
CA ASP A 372 -3.11 24.99 7.23
C ASP A 372 -3.45 24.09 8.43
N LYS A 373 -4.52 24.37 9.18
CA LYS A 373 -4.79 23.66 10.44
C LYS A 373 -5.43 22.28 10.28
N LEU A 374 -6.25 22.07 9.25
CA LEU A 374 -7.05 20.84 9.09
C LEU A 374 -6.64 20.00 7.87
N ALA A 375 -5.55 20.38 7.19
CA ALA A 375 -5.00 19.69 6.02
C ALA A 375 -6.02 19.39 4.91
N LEU A 376 -7.08 20.22 4.80
CA LEU A 376 -8.15 20.04 3.83
C LEU A 376 -7.62 20.14 2.40
N ARG A 377 -8.25 19.39 1.48
CA ARG A 377 -7.99 19.53 0.04
C ARG A 377 -8.67 20.81 -0.45
N VAL A 378 -8.06 21.50 -1.42
CA VAL A 378 -8.51 22.83 -1.87
C VAL A 378 -9.98 22.89 -2.29
N GLY A 379 -10.52 21.83 -2.90
CA GLY A 379 -11.91 21.77 -3.38
C GLY A 379 -12.08 22.51 -4.70
N HIS A 380 -12.08 21.78 -5.81
CA HIS A 380 -12.51 22.31 -7.10
C HIS A 380 -13.99 22.03 -7.29
N GLU A 381 -14.68 22.93 -7.99
CA GLU A 381 -16.05 22.75 -8.46
C GLU A 381 -16.23 21.40 -9.19
N LYS A 382 -17.47 20.89 -9.14
CA LYS A 382 -17.90 19.58 -9.67
C LYS A 382 -19.04 19.83 -10.66
N GLY A 383 -19.00 19.17 -11.81
CA GLY A 383 -20.14 19.13 -12.73
C GLY A 383 -21.18 18.10 -12.29
N GLU A 384 -22.41 18.22 -12.81
CA GLU A 384 -23.54 17.33 -12.49
C GLU A 384 -23.29 15.85 -12.85
N GLU A 385 -22.31 15.55 -13.70
CA GLU A 385 -21.92 14.17 -14.04
C GLU A 385 -21.00 13.50 -12.99
N GLU A 386 -20.44 14.26 -12.05
CA GLU A 386 -19.54 13.78 -10.99
C GLU A 386 -20.29 13.46 -9.68
N ALA A 387 -19.64 12.72 -8.78
CA ALA A 387 -20.17 12.54 -7.42
C ALA A 387 -20.00 13.84 -6.61
N ASP A 388 -21.09 14.33 -6.00
CA ASP A 388 -21.04 15.49 -5.10
C ASP A 388 -20.06 15.23 -3.94
N THR A 389 -18.92 15.91 -4.03
CA THR A 389 -17.79 15.76 -3.11
C THR A 389 -17.01 17.06 -3.06
N VAL A 390 -16.72 17.54 -1.86
CA VAL A 390 -16.21 18.89 -1.64
C VAL A 390 -14.79 18.92 -1.08
N GLY A 391 -14.15 20.09 -1.21
CA GLY A 391 -13.00 20.49 -0.41
C GLY A 391 -13.20 21.91 0.10
N CYS A 392 -12.13 22.51 0.63
CA CYS A 392 -12.22 23.73 1.43
C CYS A 392 -12.95 24.90 0.76
N CYS A 393 -12.60 25.27 -0.49
CA CYS A 393 -13.21 26.40 -1.19
C CYS A 393 -14.69 26.12 -1.54
N SER A 394 -15.02 24.86 -1.81
CA SER A 394 -16.35 24.41 -2.21
C SER A 394 -17.22 23.93 -1.02
N LEU A 395 -16.92 24.38 0.21
CA LEU A 395 -17.77 24.09 1.37
C LEU A 395 -19.08 24.89 1.31
N ARG A 396 -20.18 24.24 1.73
CA ARG A 396 -21.56 24.73 1.73
C ARG A 396 -22.08 24.72 3.17
N LYS A 397 -23.10 25.52 3.49
CA LYS A 397 -23.60 25.67 4.87
C LYS A 397 -23.89 24.34 5.57
N GLU A 398 -24.51 23.39 4.87
CA GLU A 398 -24.86 22.06 5.38
C GLU A 398 -23.64 21.22 5.84
N HIS A 399 -22.43 21.58 5.40
CA HIS A 399 -21.19 20.88 5.73
C HIS A 399 -20.54 21.34 7.04
N ILE A 400 -21.03 22.42 7.67
CA ILE A 400 -20.55 22.90 8.97
C ILE A 400 -21.68 23.27 9.91
N GLU A 401 -21.48 22.98 11.19
CA GLU A 401 -22.38 23.34 12.28
C GLU A 401 -21.59 24.11 13.35
N LEU A 402 -22.06 25.30 13.70
CA LEU A 402 -21.46 26.12 14.75
C LEU A 402 -22.03 25.73 16.11
N ARG A 403 -21.15 25.28 17.00
CA ARG A 403 -21.45 24.87 18.37
C ARG A 403 -20.87 25.91 19.36
N PRO A 404 -21.30 25.91 20.64
CA PRO A 404 -20.71 26.77 21.67
C PRO A 404 -19.18 26.66 21.77
N ASP A 405 -18.58 27.57 22.55
CA ASP A 405 -17.15 27.55 22.88
C ASP A 405 -16.20 27.58 21.67
N ASN A 406 -16.63 28.28 20.61
CA ASN A 406 -15.98 28.40 19.30
C ASN A 406 -15.74 27.07 18.57
N VAL A 407 -16.53 26.02 18.86
CA VAL A 407 -16.41 24.72 18.20
C VAL A 407 -17.13 24.74 16.84
N VAL A 408 -16.42 24.33 15.80
CA VAL A 408 -16.96 24.07 14.46
C VAL A 408 -16.98 22.56 14.23
N ARG A 409 -18.17 22.01 14.06
CA ARG A 409 -18.38 20.63 13.64
C ARG A 409 -18.44 20.58 12.11
N PHE A 410 -17.57 19.80 11.49
CA PHE A 410 -17.54 19.54 10.06
C PHE A 410 -18.16 18.17 9.76
N ASP A 411 -18.99 18.08 8.72
CA ASP A 411 -19.60 16.81 8.29
C ASP A 411 -19.87 16.84 6.77
N PHE A 412 -18.97 16.26 5.96
CA PHE A 412 -19.09 16.30 4.50
C PHE A 412 -18.43 15.13 3.77
N LEU A 413 -18.82 14.87 2.52
CA LEU A 413 -18.15 13.89 1.65
C LEU A 413 -16.97 14.55 0.94
N GLY A 414 -15.75 14.14 1.26
CA GLY A 414 -14.53 14.58 0.59
C GLY A 414 -14.22 13.79 -0.69
N LYS A 415 -13.02 14.03 -1.25
CA LYS A 415 -12.48 13.23 -2.38
C LYS A 415 -12.66 11.72 -2.16
N ASP A 416 -13.03 11.01 -3.22
CA ASP A 416 -13.34 9.57 -3.22
C ASP A 416 -14.60 9.21 -2.40
N SER A 417 -15.42 10.20 -2.06
CA SER A 417 -16.64 10.06 -1.24
C SER A 417 -16.37 9.58 0.19
N ILE A 418 -15.15 9.84 0.70
CA ILE A 418 -14.78 9.56 2.08
C ILE A 418 -15.30 10.68 2.98
N ARG A 419 -16.15 10.31 3.95
CA ARG A 419 -16.74 11.27 4.90
C ARG A 419 -15.65 11.87 5.79
N TYR A 420 -15.62 13.19 5.88
CA TYR A 420 -14.86 13.95 6.87
C TYR A 420 -15.84 14.37 7.97
N VAL A 421 -15.64 13.82 9.17
CA VAL A 421 -16.33 14.25 10.40
C VAL A 421 -15.26 14.68 11.38
N ASN A 422 -15.35 15.91 11.90
CA ASN A 422 -14.40 16.43 12.87
C ASN A 422 -15.03 17.57 13.67
N GLU A 423 -14.64 17.72 14.94
CA GLU A 423 -15.06 18.85 15.79
C GLU A 423 -13.82 19.61 16.24
N VAL A 424 -13.79 20.92 15.98
CA VAL A 424 -12.58 21.74 16.09
C VAL A 424 -12.91 23.05 16.78
N THR A 425 -12.31 23.32 17.94
CA THR A 425 -12.26 24.67 18.50
C THR A 425 -11.41 25.55 17.58
N VAL A 426 -12.03 26.54 16.94
CA VAL A 426 -11.33 27.49 16.05
C VAL A 426 -11.07 28.82 16.77
N LEU A 427 -10.28 29.69 16.15
CA LEU A 427 -10.05 31.05 16.67
C LEU A 427 -11.39 31.84 16.75
N PRO A 428 -11.62 32.67 17.79
CA PRO A 428 -12.88 33.42 17.94
C PRO A 428 -13.24 34.28 16.72
N GLU A 429 -12.24 34.86 16.05
CA GLU A 429 -12.38 35.62 14.82
C GLU A 429 -12.92 34.73 13.69
N VAL A 430 -12.34 33.54 13.52
CA VAL A 430 -12.77 32.56 12.51
C VAL A 430 -14.21 32.11 12.79
N TYR A 431 -14.56 31.80 14.05
CA TYR A 431 -15.92 31.42 14.44
C TYR A 431 -16.92 32.54 14.13
N LYS A 432 -16.59 33.79 14.48
CA LYS A 432 -17.40 34.99 14.18
C LYS A 432 -17.57 35.21 12.68
N LEU A 433 -16.52 35.00 11.88
CA LEU A 433 -16.58 35.11 10.42
C LEU A 433 -17.46 34.04 9.79
N LEU A 434 -17.33 32.77 10.19
CA LEU A 434 -18.22 31.69 9.74
C LEU A 434 -19.67 32.01 10.09
N GLY A 435 -19.94 32.52 11.30
CA GLY A 435 -21.26 32.99 11.72
C GLY A 435 -21.82 34.13 10.86
N SER A 436 -20.98 34.91 10.18
CA SER A 436 -21.40 35.90 9.18
C SER A 436 -21.63 35.29 7.79
N PHE A 437 -20.78 34.34 7.37
CA PHE A 437 -20.88 33.68 6.06
C PHE A 437 -22.12 32.77 5.96
N ILE A 438 -22.46 32.05 7.04
CA ILE A 438 -23.64 31.16 7.11
C ILE A 438 -24.95 31.96 7.11
N LYS A 439 -24.96 33.20 7.62
CA LYS A 439 -26.15 34.07 7.66
C LYS A 439 -26.54 34.71 6.33
N ARG A 440 -25.72 34.57 5.27
CA ARG A 440 -26.05 35.04 3.91
C ARG A 440 -27.17 34.19 3.29
N THR A 441 -27.62 34.57 2.09
CA THR A 441 -28.50 33.75 1.25
C THR A 441 -27.74 32.61 0.56
N ASP A 442 -26.59 32.89 -0.07
CA ASP A 442 -25.81 31.92 -0.87
C ASP A 442 -25.56 30.60 -0.13
N SER A 443 -25.67 29.44 -0.78
CA SER A 443 -25.44 28.13 -0.13
C SER A 443 -23.96 27.88 0.20
N GLU A 444 -23.05 28.46 -0.58
CA GLU A 444 -21.61 28.37 -0.41
C GLU A 444 -21.09 29.26 0.73
N ILE A 445 -20.09 28.77 1.45
CA ILE A 445 -19.41 29.53 2.50
C ILE A 445 -18.41 30.52 1.88
N PHE A 446 -17.68 30.10 0.84
CA PHE A 446 -16.58 30.87 0.24
C PHE A 446 -16.85 31.36 -1.20
N ARG A 447 -18.07 31.85 -1.47
CA ARG A 447 -18.56 32.34 -2.79
C ARG A 447 -17.65 33.28 -3.60
N LYS A 448 -16.62 33.90 -2.99
CA LYS A 448 -15.64 34.79 -3.65
C LYS A 448 -14.24 34.15 -3.81
N VAL A 449 -14.05 32.90 -3.40
CA VAL A 449 -12.75 32.22 -3.37
C VAL A 449 -12.81 30.92 -4.16
N THR A 450 -12.11 30.90 -5.29
CA THR A 450 -11.88 29.68 -6.05
C THR A 450 -10.48 29.14 -5.74
N PRO A 451 -10.18 27.87 -6.06
CA PRO A 451 -8.81 27.36 -6.04
C PRO A 451 -7.84 28.23 -6.84
N THR A 452 -8.30 28.92 -7.89
CA THR A 452 -7.45 29.80 -8.69
C THR A 452 -7.06 31.06 -7.92
N THR A 453 -8.01 31.75 -7.26
CA THR A 453 -7.69 32.96 -6.48
C THR A 453 -6.86 32.64 -5.24
N LEU A 454 -7.20 31.57 -4.51
CA LEU A 454 -6.44 31.12 -3.34
C LEU A 454 -5.00 30.70 -3.71
N ASN A 455 -4.81 29.92 -4.79
CA ASN A 455 -3.46 29.57 -5.23
C ASN A 455 -2.68 30.76 -5.81
N ASN A 456 -3.33 31.82 -6.30
CA ASN A 456 -2.62 33.02 -6.74
C ASN A 456 -2.12 33.87 -5.55
N TYR A 457 -2.90 33.95 -4.46
CA TYR A 457 -2.43 34.51 -3.19
C TYR A 457 -1.23 33.73 -2.64
N LEU A 458 -1.30 32.40 -2.57
CA LEU A 458 -0.17 31.60 -2.06
C LEU A 458 1.14 31.80 -2.84
N LYS A 459 1.08 32.09 -4.15
CA LYS A 459 2.27 32.36 -4.97
C LYS A 459 2.99 33.68 -4.65
N SER A 460 2.37 34.62 -3.91
CA SER A 460 3.06 35.87 -3.54
C SER A 460 4.09 35.68 -2.42
N PHE A 461 3.95 34.64 -1.61
CA PHE A 461 4.91 34.27 -0.56
C PHE A 461 6.03 33.41 -1.14
N LEU A 462 5.67 32.32 -1.82
CA LEU A 462 6.63 31.38 -2.40
C LEU A 462 6.24 31.03 -3.83
N LYS A 463 7.18 31.19 -4.75
CA LYS A 463 7.00 30.88 -6.18
C LYS A 463 6.60 29.41 -6.36
N ASP A 464 5.58 29.18 -7.18
CA ASP A 464 4.96 27.86 -7.46
C ASP A 464 4.25 27.19 -6.25
N LEU A 465 4.11 27.88 -5.11
CA LEU A 465 3.32 27.40 -3.96
C LEU A 465 1.83 27.23 -4.34
N SER A 466 1.18 26.26 -3.70
CA SER A 466 -0.25 25.96 -3.87
C SER A 466 -0.80 25.17 -2.68
N ALA A 467 -2.11 25.20 -2.48
CA ALA A 467 -2.81 24.56 -1.35
C ALA A 467 -2.49 23.06 -1.16
N LYS A 468 -2.11 22.35 -2.23
CA LYS A 468 -1.65 20.95 -2.16
C LYS A 468 -0.40 20.78 -1.28
N VAL A 469 0.48 21.79 -1.23
CA VAL A 469 1.78 21.74 -0.57
C VAL A 469 1.61 21.76 0.95
N PHE A 470 0.66 22.53 1.49
CA PHE A 470 0.31 22.52 2.92
C PHE A 470 -0.01 21.11 3.41
N ARG A 471 -0.76 20.32 2.63
CA ARG A 471 -1.08 18.93 2.99
C ARG A 471 0.13 17.99 2.92
N THR A 472 1.14 18.28 2.09
CA THR A 472 2.44 17.56 2.12
C THR A 472 3.28 17.99 3.31
N TYR A 473 3.40 19.30 3.54
CA TYR A 473 4.11 19.91 4.67
C TYR A 473 3.58 19.36 6.00
N ASN A 474 2.28 19.48 6.26
CA ASN A 474 1.62 18.99 7.47
C ASN A 474 1.85 17.48 7.69
N ALA A 475 1.68 16.66 6.65
CA ALA A 475 1.90 15.22 6.75
C ALA A 475 3.37 14.85 7.07
N SER A 476 4.34 15.59 6.52
CA SER A 476 5.76 15.39 6.80
C SER A 476 6.20 15.94 8.17
N ILE A 477 5.72 17.13 8.55
CA ILE A 477 6.14 17.79 9.79
C ILE A 477 5.56 17.10 11.02
N THR A 478 4.31 16.62 10.99
CA THR A 478 3.73 15.81 12.07
C THR A 478 4.51 14.52 12.32
N LEU A 479 5.11 13.91 11.28
CA LEU A 479 5.95 12.72 11.45
C LEU A 479 7.33 13.06 12.03
N ASP A 480 7.97 14.13 11.53
CA ASP A 480 9.24 14.68 12.04
C ASP A 480 9.13 15.11 13.51
N GLU A 481 8.04 15.78 13.88
CA GLU A 481 7.74 16.20 15.26
C GLU A 481 7.47 15.00 16.17
N TRP A 482 6.71 14.00 15.72
CA TRP A 482 6.50 12.78 16.50
C TRP A 482 7.83 12.05 16.81
N PHE A 483 8.72 11.93 15.83
CA PHE A 483 10.05 11.34 16.04
C PHE A 483 10.93 12.16 16.97
N ARG A 484 10.78 13.49 16.97
CA ARG A 484 11.56 14.43 17.80
C ARG A 484 11.08 14.50 19.26
N GLU A 485 9.77 14.49 19.47
CA GLU A 485 9.13 14.69 20.79
C GLU A 485 8.92 13.38 21.55
N LYS A 486 8.73 12.26 20.84
CA LYS A 486 8.38 10.95 21.41
C LYS A 486 9.35 9.87 20.93
N PRO A 487 10.68 10.04 21.05
CA PRO A 487 11.65 9.08 20.53
C PRO A 487 11.46 7.69 21.15
N VAL A 488 11.56 6.64 20.33
CA VAL A 488 11.61 5.24 20.77
C VAL A 488 12.98 4.93 21.40
N ASP A 489 13.03 4.03 22.39
CA ASP A 489 14.31 3.57 22.97
C ASP A 489 15.21 2.99 21.84
N PRO A 490 16.46 3.48 21.68
CA PRO A 490 17.43 2.89 20.76
C PRO A 490 17.60 1.37 20.91
N LYS A 491 17.39 0.81 22.11
CA LYS A 491 17.46 -0.62 22.43
C LYS A 491 16.20 -1.43 22.11
N ALA A 492 15.08 -0.79 21.76
CA ALA A 492 13.84 -1.49 21.45
C ALA A 492 14.02 -2.46 20.25
N SER A 493 13.20 -3.52 20.19
CA SER A 493 13.28 -4.48 19.07
C SER A 493 12.89 -3.84 17.73
N LEU A 494 13.20 -4.51 16.62
CA LEU A 494 12.73 -4.06 15.29
C LEU A 494 11.19 -4.02 15.24
N SER A 495 10.53 -5.00 15.85
CA SER A 495 9.06 -5.07 15.97
C SER A 495 8.50 -3.89 16.77
N ASP A 496 9.09 -3.53 17.91
CA ASP A 496 8.67 -2.37 18.70
C ASP A 496 8.86 -1.05 17.94
N LYS A 497 9.98 -0.92 17.20
CA LYS A 497 10.27 0.24 16.35
C LYS A 497 9.29 0.35 15.18
N LEU A 498 8.86 -0.77 14.60
CA LEU A 498 7.80 -0.84 13.59
C LEU A 498 6.42 -0.50 14.17
N VAL A 499 6.06 -1.02 15.35
CA VAL A 499 4.83 -0.67 16.07
C VAL A 499 4.81 0.82 16.43
N TYR A 500 5.95 1.39 16.80
CA TYR A 500 6.13 2.82 17.02
C TYR A 500 5.94 3.64 15.73
N PHE A 501 6.59 3.24 14.64
CA PHE A 501 6.44 3.88 13.32
C PHE A 501 4.99 3.86 12.83
N ASN A 502 4.31 2.70 12.96
CA ASN A 502 2.92 2.54 12.58
C ASN A 502 1.97 3.41 13.43
N LYS A 503 2.27 3.67 14.71
CA LYS A 503 1.54 4.65 15.53
C LYS A 503 1.76 6.08 15.02
N ALA A 504 3.00 6.47 14.73
CA ALA A 504 3.32 7.80 14.20
C ALA A 504 2.61 8.08 12.85
N ASN A 505 2.69 7.10 11.93
CA ASN A 505 2.03 7.14 10.63
C ASN A 505 0.48 7.13 10.76
N THR A 506 -0.08 6.53 11.82
CA THR A 506 -1.53 6.57 12.09
C THR A 506 -2.02 7.98 12.41
N GLU A 507 -1.24 8.81 13.13
CA GLU A 507 -1.63 10.20 13.37
C GLU A 507 -1.56 11.06 12.10
N VAL A 508 -0.55 10.83 11.24
CA VAL A 508 -0.48 11.44 9.90
C VAL A 508 -1.69 11.03 9.03
N ALA A 509 -2.11 9.77 9.11
CA ALA A 509 -3.28 9.26 8.41
C ALA A 509 -4.60 9.88 8.94
N LYS A 510 -4.74 10.04 10.26
CA LYS A 510 -5.88 10.74 10.90
C LYS A 510 -5.97 12.20 10.46
N LEU A 511 -4.87 12.96 10.55
CA LEU A 511 -4.79 14.36 10.10
C LEU A 511 -5.17 14.50 8.62
N CYS A 512 -4.76 13.54 7.80
CA CYS A 512 -5.15 13.49 6.40
C CYS A 512 -6.60 13.02 6.14
N ASN A 513 -7.32 12.49 7.13
CA ASN A 513 -8.54 11.70 6.96
C ASN A 513 -8.38 10.58 5.90
N HIS A 514 -7.32 9.78 6.02
CA HIS A 514 -7.08 8.61 5.18
C HIS A 514 -7.74 7.37 5.79
N GLN A 515 -9.00 7.13 5.40
CA GLN A 515 -9.80 5.98 5.85
C GLN A 515 -9.73 4.77 4.91
N ARG A 516 -10.04 3.59 5.43
CA ARG A 516 -10.27 2.34 4.69
C ARG A 516 -11.53 1.67 5.24
N SER A 517 -12.38 1.13 4.37
CA SER A 517 -13.50 0.26 4.77
C SER A 517 -12.98 -1.01 5.48
N ILE A 518 -13.65 -1.42 6.55
CA ILE A 518 -13.36 -2.68 7.25
C ILE A 518 -13.52 -3.86 6.27
N PRO A 519 -12.50 -4.72 6.05
CA PRO A 519 -12.63 -5.91 5.23
C PRO A 519 -13.70 -6.87 5.76
N LYS A 520 -14.41 -7.59 4.87
CA LYS A 520 -15.46 -8.57 5.25
C LYS A 520 -14.97 -9.63 6.25
N THR A 521 -13.67 -9.94 6.21
CA THR A 521 -12.98 -10.97 7.00
C THR A 521 -12.30 -10.43 8.26
N PHE A 522 -12.30 -9.12 8.51
CA PHE A 522 -11.57 -8.47 9.61
C PHE A 522 -11.80 -9.10 11.00
N HIS A 523 -13.04 -9.48 11.29
CA HIS A 523 -13.40 -10.12 12.56
C HIS A 523 -12.73 -11.50 12.72
N VAL A 524 -12.65 -12.28 11.63
CA VAL A 524 -11.99 -13.59 11.56
C VAL A 524 -10.49 -13.43 11.83
N SER A 525 -9.84 -12.47 11.17
CA SER A 525 -8.41 -12.19 11.38
C SER A 525 -8.12 -11.74 12.82
N VAL A 526 -8.98 -10.89 13.41
CA VAL A 526 -8.85 -10.43 14.80
C VAL A 526 -9.09 -11.56 15.81
N GLN A 527 -10.03 -12.48 15.55
CA GLN A 527 -10.23 -13.68 16.38
C GLN A 527 -9.01 -14.60 16.33
N SER A 528 -8.44 -14.85 15.15
CA SER A 528 -7.22 -15.66 14.99
C SER A 528 -6.03 -15.06 15.76
N ILE A 529 -5.83 -13.73 15.70
CA ILE A 529 -4.78 -13.04 16.46
C ILE A 529 -4.98 -13.18 17.98
N LYS A 530 -6.23 -13.09 18.47
CA LYS A 530 -6.53 -13.29 19.89
C LYS A 530 -6.22 -14.71 20.36
N TYR A 531 -6.64 -15.73 19.60
CA TYR A 531 -6.35 -17.13 19.90
C TYR A 531 -4.83 -17.37 20.00
N LYS A 532 -4.05 -16.92 19.02
CA LYS A 532 -2.58 -17.01 19.05
C LYS A 532 -1.97 -16.29 20.26
N LEU A 533 -2.50 -15.12 20.65
CA LEU A 533 -2.04 -14.38 21.82
C LEU A 533 -2.35 -15.09 23.15
N GLU A 534 -3.50 -15.76 23.24
CA GLU A 534 -3.89 -16.55 24.43
C GLU A 534 -3.06 -17.83 24.55
N ASP A 535 -2.77 -18.49 23.43
CA ASP A 535 -1.86 -19.64 23.35
C ASP A 535 -0.42 -19.28 23.75
N ILE A 536 0.15 -18.22 23.14
CA ILE A 536 1.50 -17.74 23.48
C ILE A 536 1.61 -17.37 24.97
N LYS A 537 0.58 -16.76 25.56
CA LYS A 537 0.55 -16.48 27.02
C LYS A 537 0.57 -17.76 27.84
N ARG A 538 -0.24 -18.75 27.49
CA ARG A 538 -0.24 -20.08 28.13
C ARG A 538 1.16 -20.70 28.08
N THR A 539 1.84 -20.64 26.94
CA THR A 539 3.20 -21.17 26.77
C THR A 539 4.27 -20.38 27.54
N ILE A 540 4.12 -19.05 27.67
CA ILE A 540 4.97 -18.24 28.56
C ILE A 540 4.75 -18.64 30.02
N ASP A 541 3.51 -18.89 30.43
CA ASP A 541 3.21 -19.25 31.83
C ASP A 541 3.55 -20.72 32.16
N THR A 542 3.55 -21.65 31.19
CA THR A 542 4.14 -23.00 31.37
C THR A 542 5.66 -22.92 31.46
N LEU A 543 6.33 -22.13 30.60
CA LEU A 543 7.79 -21.89 30.69
C LEU A 543 8.20 -21.26 32.03
N ARG A 544 7.42 -20.29 32.55
CA ARG A 544 7.66 -19.70 33.89
C ARG A 544 7.50 -20.71 35.03
N ARG A 545 6.53 -21.64 34.93
CA ARG A 545 6.42 -22.76 35.88
C ARG A 545 7.65 -23.66 35.80
N ALA A 546 8.06 -24.06 34.60
CA ALA A 546 9.24 -24.89 34.39
C ALA A 546 10.52 -24.21 34.91
N GLN A 547 10.71 -22.91 34.69
CA GLN A 547 11.80 -22.14 35.27
C GLN A 547 11.79 -22.24 36.80
N SER A 548 10.66 -21.95 37.45
CA SER A 548 10.51 -22.03 38.91
C SER A 548 10.75 -23.45 39.46
N VAL A 549 10.35 -24.50 38.73
CA VAL A 549 10.69 -25.90 39.08
C VAL A 549 12.20 -26.13 38.93
N SER A 550 12.85 -25.64 37.87
CA SER A 550 14.31 -25.78 37.69
C SER A 550 15.15 -24.99 38.70
N GLU A 551 14.61 -23.91 39.26
CA GLU A 551 15.23 -23.12 40.34
C GLU A 551 15.15 -23.81 41.71
N ASN A 552 14.21 -24.75 41.89
CA ASN A 552 13.95 -25.45 43.16
C ASN A 552 14.17 -26.99 43.09
N GLY A 553 14.49 -27.52 41.92
CA GLY A 553 14.51 -28.96 41.60
C GLY A 553 15.45 -29.27 40.43
N SER A 554 15.11 -30.25 39.60
CA SER A 554 15.97 -30.62 38.45
C SER A 554 15.47 -30.07 37.11
N VAL A 555 16.40 -29.77 36.20
CA VAL A 555 16.10 -29.33 34.82
C VAL A 555 15.32 -30.42 34.05
N GLU A 556 15.64 -31.69 34.30
CA GLU A 556 15.00 -32.85 33.67
C GLU A 556 13.53 -33.01 34.11
N GLU A 557 13.24 -32.79 35.40
CA GLU A 557 11.88 -32.74 35.97
C GLU A 557 11.07 -31.55 35.41
N ALA A 558 11.67 -30.35 35.39
CA ALA A 558 11.07 -29.16 34.81
C ALA A 558 10.72 -29.34 33.32
N ALA A 559 11.64 -29.90 32.53
CA ALA A 559 11.41 -30.20 31.12
C ALA A 559 10.36 -31.30 30.92
N THR A 560 10.37 -32.35 31.75
CA THR A 560 9.38 -33.43 31.72
C THR A 560 7.97 -32.90 31.98
N GLN A 561 7.79 -32.07 33.01
CA GLN A 561 6.50 -31.42 33.30
C GLN A 561 6.07 -30.49 32.16
N PHE A 562 6.97 -29.64 31.67
CA PHE A 562 6.68 -28.71 30.56
C PHE A 562 6.18 -29.46 29.33
N PHE A 563 6.93 -30.47 28.87
CA PHE A 563 6.56 -31.23 27.68
C PHE A 563 5.25 -31.99 27.86
N LYS A 564 4.98 -32.54 29.06
CA LYS A 564 3.68 -33.17 29.36
C LYS A 564 2.52 -32.17 29.27
N GLU A 565 2.66 -30.98 29.85
CA GLU A 565 1.63 -29.93 29.78
C GLU A 565 1.39 -29.43 28.34
N GLN A 566 2.41 -29.44 27.47
CA GLN A 566 2.27 -29.14 26.04
C GLN A 566 1.62 -30.30 25.26
N ASP A 567 2.00 -31.55 25.53
CA ASP A 567 1.46 -32.74 24.86
C ASP A 567 -0.03 -32.94 25.18
N GLU A 568 -0.45 -32.78 26.45
CA GLU A 568 -1.86 -32.87 26.85
C GLU A 568 -2.73 -31.84 26.09
N VAL A 569 -2.21 -30.63 25.86
CA VAL A 569 -2.88 -29.59 25.04
C VAL A 569 -2.92 -29.97 23.57
N GLN A 570 -1.82 -30.47 22.99
CA GLN A 570 -1.77 -30.81 21.58
C GLN A 570 -2.60 -32.05 21.24
N TYR A 571 -2.65 -33.05 22.12
CA TYR A 571 -3.56 -34.19 21.99
C TYR A 571 -5.04 -33.76 22.12
N GLN A 572 -5.38 -32.83 23.02
CA GLN A 572 -6.75 -32.26 23.06
C GLN A 572 -7.12 -31.57 21.74
N TRP A 573 -6.19 -30.84 21.13
CA TRP A 573 -6.41 -30.19 19.83
C TRP A 573 -6.56 -31.23 18.70
N LEU A 574 -5.64 -32.19 18.60
CA LEU A 574 -5.65 -33.23 17.58
C LEU A 574 -6.88 -34.13 17.68
N ASN A 575 -7.30 -34.53 18.87
CA ASN A 575 -8.52 -35.31 19.09
C ASN A 575 -9.81 -34.54 18.75
N THR A 576 -9.75 -33.21 18.63
CA THR A 576 -10.90 -32.36 18.25
C THR A 576 -10.90 -31.99 16.77
N TYR A 577 -9.71 -31.87 16.14
CA TYR A 577 -9.56 -31.23 14.83
C TYR A 577 -8.60 -31.92 13.84
N GLY A 578 -7.73 -32.83 14.30
CA GLY A 578 -6.71 -33.45 13.47
C GLY A 578 -7.19 -34.71 12.76
N THR A 579 -6.47 -35.13 11.72
CA THR A 579 -6.71 -36.42 11.06
C THR A 579 -6.05 -37.58 11.83
N PRO A 580 -6.45 -38.85 11.61
CA PRO A 580 -5.77 -40.02 12.21
C PRO A 580 -4.26 -40.06 11.90
N GLU A 581 -3.86 -39.63 10.70
CA GLU A 581 -2.47 -39.55 10.27
C GLU A 581 -1.69 -38.46 11.03
N GLU A 582 -2.31 -37.30 11.29
CA GLU A 582 -1.72 -36.23 12.10
C GLU A 582 -1.54 -36.64 13.58
N ILE A 583 -2.53 -37.36 14.14
CA ILE A 583 -2.44 -37.95 15.49
C ILE A 583 -1.26 -38.94 15.55
N GLN A 584 -1.18 -39.88 14.59
CA GLN A 584 -0.12 -40.88 14.55
C GLN A 584 1.28 -40.25 14.35
N ALA A 585 1.39 -39.23 13.50
CA ALA A 585 2.63 -38.49 13.30
C ALA A 585 3.08 -37.75 14.58
N TYR A 586 2.12 -37.19 15.34
CA TYR A 586 2.44 -36.54 16.61
C TYR A 586 2.83 -37.54 17.71
N GLU A 587 2.18 -38.70 17.79
CA GLU A 587 2.61 -39.79 18.67
C GLU A 587 4.05 -40.22 18.39
N GLU A 588 4.44 -40.37 17.12
CA GLU A 588 5.83 -40.68 16.76
C GLU A 588 6.81 -39.56 17.13
N PHE A 589 6.39 -38.29 17.03
CA PHE A 589 7.20 -37.15 17.48
C PHE A 589 7.41 -37.17 19.00
N VAL A 590 6.38 -37.42 19.80
CA VAL A 590 6.49 -37.56 21.26
C VAL A 590 7.39 -38.74 21.63
N LYS A 591 7.22 -39.91 21.00
CA LYS A 591 8.06 -41.12 21.22
C LYS A 591 9.55 -40.91 20.85
N LYS A 592 9.87 -39.92 20.01
CA LYS A 592 11.24 -39.59 19.56
C LYS A 592 11.83 -38.36 20.28
N ARG A 593 11.09 -37.73 21.20
CA ARG A 593 11.54 -36.50 21.88
C ARG A 593 12.58 -36.82 22.95
N VAL A 594 13.71 -36.11 22.92
CA VAL A 594 14.76 -36.17 23.95
C VAL A 594 14.47 -35.10 25.01
N ILE A 595 14.54 -35.48 26.29
CA ILE A 595 14.41 -34.54 27.42
C ILE A 595 15.79 -33.95 27.73
N PRO A 596 15.95 -32.61 27.83
CA PRO A 596 17.20 -32.01 28.26
C PRO A 596 17.56 -32.37 29.71
N SER A 597 18.74 -32.95 29.90
CA SER A 597 19.36 -33.11 31.23
C SER A 597 20.51 -32.13 31.41
N ALA A 598 20.85 -31.81 32.66
CA ALA A 598 21.74 -30.69 32.97
C ALA A 598 23.20 -30.94 32.54
N LEU A 599 23.67 -30.22 31.52
CA LEU A 599 25.07 -30.20 31.07
C LEU A 599 25.98 -29.53 32.11
N THR A 600 26.39 -30.30 33.12
CA THR A 600 27.39 -29.86 34.11
C THR A 600 28.77 -29.75 33.46
N GLY A 601 29.34 -28.53 33.48
CA GLY A 601 30.61 -28.23 32.84
C GLY A 601 31.83 -28.75 33.59
N SER A 602 32.18 -30.03 33.40
CA SER A 602 33.53 -30.55 33.69
C SER A 602 33.88 -31.75 32.81
N ALA A 603 35.06 -31.72 32.20
CA ALA A 603 35.56 -32.83 31.40
C ALA A 603 36.03 -33.98 32.29
N SER A 604 35.42 -35.16 32.17
CA SER A 604 36.01 -36.41 32.66
C SER A 604 36.62 -37.20 31.51
N SER A 605 37.91 -37.52 31.65
CA SER A 605 38.54 -38.60 30.88
C SER A 605 38.08 -39.95 31.46
N THR A 606 38.13 -41.08 30.76
CA THR A 606 39.41 -41.81 30.63
C THR A 606 39.28 -43.03 29.70
N LYS A 607 40.11 -43.06 28.64
CA LYS A 607 40.65 -44.23 27.90
C LYS A 607 39.69 -45.29 27.33
N ASN A 608 40.02 -45.71 26.11
CA ASN A 608 40.41 -47.11 25.92
C ASN A 608 41.75 -47.24 25.16
N LYS A 609 42.30 -48.45 25.15
CA LYS A 609 43.72 -48.86 24.97
C LYS A 609 44.51 -48.32 23.76
N SER A 610 45.55 -47.54 24.08
CA SER A 610 46.98 -47.71 23.69
C SER A 610 47.39 -48.29 22.32
N GLY A 611 48.06 -47.46 21.50
CA GLY A 611 48.88 -47.85 20.32
C GLY A 611 50.32 -47.31 20.39
N LYS A 612 51.19 -48.04 21.10
CA LYS A 612 52.58 -47.70 21.50
C LYS A 612 53.52 -47.13 20.42
N LYS A 613 54.06 -45.90 20.63
CA LYS A 613 55.53 -45.63 20.66
C LYS A 613 55.96 -44.23 21.16
N THR A 614 56.72 -44.24 22.28
CA THR A 614 57.86 -43.35 22.64
C THR A 614 57.79 -41.82 22.52
N ALA A 615 57.78 -41.15 23.68
CA ALA A 615 58.49 -39.89 23.96
C ALA A 615 59.00 -39.94 25.42
N ASN A 616 60.08 -39.21 25.78
CA ASN A 616 60.70 -39.32 27.11
C ASN A 616 61.17 -37.96 27.70
N GLY A 617 60.62 -37.58 28.86
CA GLY A 617 61.39 -36.97 29.96
C GLY A 617 61.68 -35.45 30.01
N LYS A 618 60.88 -34.74 30.82
CA LYS A 618 61.27 -33.74 31.87
C LYS A 618 62.07 -32.45 31.48
N SER A 619 61.63 -31.28 32.02
CA SER A 619 62.24 -30.64 33.23
C SER A 619 62.13 -29.09 33.38
N LYS A 620 61.52 -28.63 34.49
CA LYS A 620 61.85 -27.45 35.36
C LYS A 620 61.73 -25.96 34.93
N LYS A 621 61.00 -25.22 35.80
CA LYS A 621 61.35 -23.98 36.55
C LYS A 621 61.16 -22.52 36.02
N SER A 622 60.17 -21.85 36.67
CA SER A 622 60.27 -20.62 37.51
C SER A 622 60.53 -19.20 36.94
N GLY A 623 59.72 -18.23 37.42
CA GLY A 623 59.96 -16.77 37.45
C GLY A 623 59.13 -15.96 36.43
N GLY A 624 58.66 -14.73 36.71
CA GLY A 624 58.57 -14.00 37.98
C GLY A 624 58.36 -12.47 37.83
N ALA A 625 57.41 -11.89 38.58
CA ALA A 625 57.22 -10.45 38.87
C ALA A 625 56.82 -9.45 37.73
N LYS A 626 56.36 -8.19 37.97
CA LYS A 626 55.44 -7.56 38.98
C LYS A 626 55.24 -6.05 38.70
N ARG A 627 53.97 -5.54 38.58
CA ARG A 627 53.55 -4.10 38.75
C ARG A 627 54.17 -3.02 37.80
N SER A 628 53.75 -1.74 37.70
CA SER A 628 52.44 -1.03 37.89
C SER A 628 52.45 0.47 37.44
N THR A 629 51.37 0.95 36.81
CA THR A 629 50.74 2.32 36.89
C THR A 629 51.57 3.65 36.90
N LYS A 630 51.26 4.63 36.01
CA LYS A 630 50.54 5.93 36.31
C LYS A 630 50.60 7.04 35.21
N LYS A 631 49.41 7.64 34.93
CA LYS A 631 49.04 9.07 34.68
C LYS A 631 49.93 10.12 33.92
N ALA A 632 49.27 10.77 32.94
CA ALA A 632 49.01 12.25 32.78
C ALA A 632 49.83 13.17 31.83
N GLY A 633 49.13 14.11 31.15
CA GLY A 633 49.55 15.54 31.03
C GLY A 633 49.59 16.28 29.67
N GLY A 634 48.57 17.12 29.35
CA GLY A 634 48.69 18.35 28.51
C GLY A 634 48.96 18.24 26.98
N THR A 635 49.00 19.29 26.13
CA THR A 635 48.37 20.65 26.15
C THR A 635 48.31 21.30 24.72
N LYS A 636 47.43 22.29 24.49
CA LYS A 636 47.38 23.41 23.46
C LYS A 636 48.48 23.49 22.35
N LYS A 637 48.23 23.96 21.10
CA LYS A 637 47.79 25.35 20.75
C LYS A 637 47.49 25.57 19.23
N LYS A 638 46.84 26.71 18.88
CA LYS A 638 46.47 27.19 17.51
C LYS A 638 47.63 27.75 16.65
N LYS A 639 47.46 27.75 15.31
CA LYS A 639 47.64 28.84 14.28
C LYS A 639 47.18 28.28 12.90
N THR A 640 46.42 28.85 11.95
CA THR A 640 45.81 30.15 11.52
C THR A 640 46.41 30.70 10.20
N ARG A 641 45.56 31.00 9.20
CA ARG A 641 45.83 31.78 7.95
C ARG A 641 46.84 31.13 6.96
N SER A 642 46.97 31.50 5.66
CA SER A 642 46.11 32.08 4.58
C SER A 642 46.96 32.09 3.27
N LYS A 643 46.61 32.57 2.05
CA LYS A 643 45.51 33.38 1.46
C LYS A 643 45.62 33.31 -0.10
N LYS A 644 44.50 33.38 -0.86
CA LYS A 644 44.44 33.77 -2.31
C LYS A 644 45.18 32.81 -3.31
N SER A 645 45.06 32.86 -4.65
CA SER A 645 44.12 33.52 -5.61
C SER A 645 44.32 33.00 -7.06
N ALA A 646 43.32 33.17 -7.93
CA ALA A 646 43.36 33.22 -9.43
C ALA A 646 43.96 32.00 -10.18
N ALA A 647 43.30 31.29 -11.11
CA ALA A 647 42.47 31.67 -12.27
C ALA A 647 43.24 32.22 -13.49
N LYS A 648 43.35 31.41 -14.58
CA LYS A 648 42.99 31.82 -15.97
C LYS A 648 43.03 30.70 -17.04
N THR A 649 41.92 30.58 -17.77
CA THR A 649 41.77 30.36 -19.24
C THR A 649 42.80 29.60 -20.10
N GLY A 650 42.32 28.69 -20.98
CA GLY A 650 42.98 28.31 -22.24
C GLY A 650 42.58 26.93 -22.79
N LYS A 651 41.45 26.78 -23.52
CA LYS A 651 41.29 26.83 -25.00
C LYS A 651 42.06 25.76 -25.83
N LYS A 652 41.27 24.91 -26.51
CA LYS A 652 41.50 24.28 -27.85
C LYS A 652 42.67 23.26 -28.00
N ALA A 653 42.63 22.29 -28.93
CA ALA A 653 41.52 21.67 -29.68
C ALA A 653 41.95 20.37 -30.40
N SER A 654 40.96 19.55 -30.78
CA SER A 654 40.89 18.69 -31.98
C SER A 654 42.12 17.89 -32.48
N GLY A 655 42.01 16.55 -32.51
CA GLY A 655 42.87 15.67 -33.31
C GLY A 655 42.17 14.38 -33.77
N LYS A 656 41.77 14.28 -35.05
CA LYS A 656 41.12 13.08 -35.64
C LYS A 656 42.12 12.21 -36.43
N LYS A 657 42.16 10.89 -36.15
CA LYS A 657 42.38 9.72 -37.07
C LYS A 657 42.56 8.47 -36.17
N LYS A 658 41.87 7.33 -36.26
CA LYS A 658 41.09 6.62 -37.31
C LYS A 658 41.90 5.76 -38.30
N LYS A 659 42.22 4.52 -37.88
CA LYS A 659 42.32 3.22 -38.63
C LYS A 659 42.40 2.11 -37.54
N GLN A 660 41.69 0.98 -37.58
CA GLN A 660 41.73 -0.17 -38.52
C GLN A 660 43.13 -0.82 -38.61
N LYS A 661 43.32 -2.16 -38.58
CA LYS A 661 42.36 -3.30 -38.69
C LYS A 661 43.04 -4.62 -38.27
N LYS A 662 42.24 -5.69 -38.06
CA LYS A 662 42.63 -7.14 -38.05
C LYS A 662 43.54 -7.64 -36.90
N ARG A 663 43.65 -8.95 -36.62
CA ARG A 663 42.69 -10.11 -36.64
C ARG A 663 43.38 -11.35 -36.04
N GLY A 664 42.67 -12.15 -35.24
CA GLY A 664 43.10 -13.46 -34.74
C GLY A 664 43.82 -13.42 -33.38
N GLY A 665 43.82 -14.47 -32.55
CA GLY A 665 42.99 -15.69 -32.63
C GLY A 665 43.72 -17.00 -32.31
N SER A 666 43.56 -17.53 -31.09
CA SER A 666 43.72 -18.96 -30.77
C SER A 666 43.03 -19.32 -29.44
N LYS A 667 42.74 -20.60 -29.21
CA LYS A 667 42.21 -21.15 -27.95
C LYS A 667 43.30 -21.93 -27.21
N ARG A 668 43.45 -21.72 -25.89
CA ARG A 668 43.58 -22.75 -24.83
C ARG A 668 43.97 -22.11 -23.50
N GLY A 669 43.45 -22.66 -22.39
CA GLY A 669 43.75 -22.21 -21.03
C GLY A 669 42.68 -22.61 -20.03
N SER A 670 42.79 -23.82 -19.46
CA SER A 670 41.89 -24.31 -18.40
C SER A 670 42.66 -24.53 -17.12
N ARG A 671 42.27 -23.84 -16.04
CA ARG A 671 42.30 -24.31 -14.63
C ARG A 671 41.93 -23.19 -13.65
N GLY A 672 41.57 -23.59 -12.42
CA GLY A 672 41.82 -22.79 -11.21
C GLY A 672 40.61 -22.14 -10.56
N LYS A 673 39.82 -22.92 -9.79
CA LYS A 673 39.07 -22.35 -8.66
C LYS A 673 40.07 -22.04 -7.53
N ASN A 674 40.02 -20.81 -7.02
CA ASN A 674 40.31 -20.38 -5.65
C ASN A 674 39.63 -18.99 -5.52
N GLY A 675 39.05 -18.60 -4.40
CA GLY A 675 39.12 -19.21 -3.07
C GLY A 675 39.31 -18.12 -2.01
N ALA A 676 38.46 -17.08 -2.04
CA ALA A 676 38.52 -15.95 -1.11
C ALA A 676 37.33 -16.04 -0.15
N GLY A 677 37.62 -16.16 1.15
CA GLY A 677 36.60 -16.20 2.19
C GLY A 677 36.15 -14.80 2.59
N VAL A 678 34.86 -14.65 2.85
CA VAL A 678 34.27 -13.53 3.60
C VAL A 678 33.61 -14.14 4.83
N ALA A 679 33.87 -13.59 6.01
CA ALA A 679 33.26 -14.07 7.25
C ALA A 679 31.85 -13.48 7.40
N SER A 680 30.82 -14.32 7.36
CA SER A 680 29.50 -13.99 7.92
C SER A 680 29.53 -14.19 9.43
N GLY A 681 29.02 -13.20 10.17
CA GLY A 681 28.59 -13.39 11.55
C GLY A 681 27.09 -13.55 11.54
N ASP A 682 26.59 -14.76 11.81
CA ASP A 682 25.17 -15.06 11.74
C ASP A 682 24.47 -14.70 13.07
N GLU A 683 23.97 -13.47 13.16
CA GLU A 683 23.00 -13.03 14.18
C GLU A 683 21.58 -13.00 13.58
N ASN A 684 21.02 -14.18 13.27
CA ASN A 684 19.62 -14.37 12.89
C ASN A 684 19.17 -15.79 13.26
N ASP A 685 18.62 -15.95 14.47
CA ASP A 685 18.22 -17.26 15.06
C ASP A 685 16.73 -17.26 15.47
N GLU A 686 15.89 -16.41 14.85
CA GLU A 686 14.47 -16.21 15.22
C GLU A 686 13.50 -17.28 14.64
N ASP A 687 13.92 -18.08 13.65
CA ASP A 687 13.13 -19.18 13.06
C ASP A 687 13.53 -20.57 13.62
N ALA A 688 14.24 -20.62 14.75
CA ALA A 688 14.57 -21.85 15.43
C ALA A 688 13.30 -22.52 16.03
N PRO A 689 13.04 -23.83 15.78
CA PRO A 689 11.96 -24.54 16.45
C PRO A 689 12.07 -24.42 17.97
N LEU A 690 10.95 -24.25 18.68
CA LEU A 690 10.89 -24.04 20.14
C LEU A 690 11.80 -24.98 20.97
N VAL A 691 11.96 -26.23 20.53
CA VAL A 691 12.85 -27.23 21.15
C VAL A 691 14.32 -26.76 21.19
N ASN A 692 14.81 -26.10 20.13
CA ASN A 692 16.18 -25.59 20.04
C ASN A 692 16.41 -24.33 20.90
N ILE A 693 15.35 -23.56 21.18
CA ILE A 693 15.40 -22.41 22.10
C ILE A 693 15.39 -22.86 23.56
N ILE A 694 14.72 -23.99 23.86
CA ILE A 694 14.67 -24.61 25.20
C ILE A 694 15.95 -25.41 25.52
N ALA A 695 16.79 -25.70 24.51
CA ALA A 695 18.03 -26.46 24.65
C ALA A 695 19.32 -25.58 24.70
N LYS A 696 19.17 -24.25 24.77
CA LYS A 696 20.26 -23.26 24.92
C LYS A 696 20.16 -22.55 26.28
#